data_AF-A0A6M1RMX6-F1
#
_entry.id   AF-A0A6M1RMX6-F1
#
_cell.length_a   1.000
_cell.length_b   1.000
_cell.length_c   1.000
_cell.angle_alpha   90.00
_cell.angle_beta   90.00
_cell.angle_gamma   90.00
#
_symmetry.space_group_name_H-M   'P 1'
#
loop_
_entity.id
_entity.type
_entity.pdbx_description
1 polymer ?
#
loop_
_entity_poly.entity_id
_entity_poly.type
_entity_poly.pdbx_seq_one_letter_code
_entity_poly.pdbx_strand_id
1 'polypeptide(L)'
;MERWIVHLDADAFFASVEQAADARLRGRPVAVGGQRRGIIASASYEARRYGIHTPMPTTLARRLCPSLIVLPPDFEKYERFSRWMFSYAYDFTPEVEQTSIDEGYLDLTAQRRCPAVEIADRLRRIIRDTLKLTVSEGIGSSKLVSQIAAKLHKPAAFHTVPPGRETLFLHPLPVHWLPGVGPGTAARLRAAGLRLIRDVALTPPDQLTCLVGAAALELHRFARGCDDRPIIPHSLPQQSYQQQHTFERDCTDEPHVRAILRQMADTLFARVRSENRSVRTLTVKVTYHDMEEDLASESLEEPTALETDVYGRLDSLLQRAWRRRVALRRISLKLTRIHDGIWSLPLPLTPDAERQTAQARLARAMDALRQQLGRQVLMRGHDLHLRIQPHPHEPAARPDPALPTRGHPTPAPAIPQPFLLLNRSAPPYIPLRVRSCYSFLDATLAPKDIVALAQQYDCPAVAMVDIGNLHGAVAFTEAAREAGIQPVLGVELTVEGAPLILYVESARGYANLCRILSEDLPDPTAPPGPDRPPTPDDTTEELQQEILAGTSVASRQRRNRSRRELEGRTEGLIAVAPDRRCADLFPGRFYLAAAGSAHPAPGDSEPRVLCPPVHYGTPEEQELHLILQSIRTRTLLRQTHPEKHAARRLHFRTPTEMDALGRSLPHWRALGREIAERCRFVLPRGRPQFPSYIPPDGSTPGAFLRQLVQTGLHERYGRRGARTPEGKRVTWPELQARVEEELQVIAAVGYEEYFLVVWDLLQQCRARGIEWITRGSAADSLVCYCLGISNVCPIRFGLYFRRFLNLERMQMHKLPDIDVDFPHDRKDEVVTWLLTRYGPRHAAVVGGFSTFRARAAVAEVAKVLGVAEETVRRITERLPWTLSGFHPTTEDTPGPTSSNSTPPLEEQLRTLPECRDLPLTEEPWRTAVRWGARLEGLPRHPKMHPCGVVLSRQPMDELTPTFRSAKGWPTTHFDMDAVETVGLVKLDILAQAGLSVMRDVRQSLAARGLEVDLQRFTVRRRPFQPTRPHPPSSTPPPPLS
;
A
#
# COMPACT_ATOMS: atom_id res chain seq x y z
N MET A 1 6.55 48.45 5.19
CA MET A 1 5.50 49.04 4.34
C MET A 1 4.17 48.72 4.98
N GLU A 2 3.27 49.70 5.10
CA GLU A 2 1.91 49.47 5.60
C GLU A 2 1.13 48.65 4.56
N ARG A 3 0.65 47.48 4.95
CA ARG A 3 -0.10 46.55 4.08
C ARG A 3 -1.58 46.90 4.11
N TRP A 4 -2.25 46.86 2.97
CA TRP A 4 -3.69 47.11 2.83
C TRP A 4 -4.36 45.97 2.07
N ILE A 5 -5.16 45.18 2.77
CA ILE A 5 -5.92 44.05 2.24
C ILE A 5 -7.41 44.34 2.35
N VAL A 6 -8.14 44.10 1.26
CA VAL A 6 -9.60 44.17 1.22
C VAL A 6 -10.15 42.75 1.13
N HIS A 7 -11.06 42.38 2.03
CA HIS A 7 -11.88 41.18 1.90
C HIS A 7 -13.22 41.58 1.30
N LEU A 8 -13.51 41.08 0.10
CA LEU A 8 -14.75 41.29 -0.64
C LEU A 8 -15.65 40.08 -0.46
N ASP A 9 -16.87 40.26 0.04
CA ASP A 9 -17.80 39.17 0.35
C ASP A 9 -19.23 39.52 -0.09
N ALA A 10 -19.78 38.74 -1.03
CA ALA A 10 -21.10 38.98 -1.59
C ALA A 10 -22.22 38.53 -0.67
N ASP A 11 -23.11 39.45 -0.34
CA ASP A 11 -24.16 39.26 0.64
C ASP A 11 -25.27 38.34 0.13
N ALA A 12 -25.53 37.24 0.84
CA ALA A 12 -26.54 36.24 0.50
C ALA A 12 -26.45 35.77 -0.96
N PHE A 13 -25.23 35.57 -1.47
CA PHE A 13 -24.89 35.53 -2.89
C PHE A 13 -25.90 34.81 -3.81
N PHE A 14 -26.23 33.53 -3.61
CA PHE A 14 -27.15 32.84 -4.53
C PHE A 14 -28.55 33.48 -4.58
N ALA A 15 -29.12 33.82 -3.42
CA ALA A 15 -30.42 34.47 -3.38
C ALA A 15 -30.37 35.86 -4.02
N SER A 16 -29.29 36.61 -3.79
CA SER A 16 -29.05 37.92 -4.40
C SER A 16 -28.87 37.82 -5.92
N VAL A 17 -28.22 36.78 -6.43
CA VAL A 17 -28.10 36.54 -7.88
C VAL A 17 -29.45 36.20 -8.51
N GLU A 18 -30.28 35.39 -7.85
CA GLU A 18 -31.66 35.15 -8.34
C GLU A 18 -32.48 36.45 -8.36
N GLN A 19 -32.39 37.27 -7.32
CA GLN A 19 -33.06 38.58 -7.25
C GLN A 19 -32.49 39.60 -8.25
N ALA A 20 -31.20 39.50 -8.57
CA ALA A 20 -30.57 40.32 -9.60
C ALA A 20 -31.07 39.92 -11.00
N ALA A 21 -31.16 38.62 -11.27
CA ALA A 21 -31.58 38.05 -12.55
C ALA A 21 -33.09 38.20 -12.83
N ASP A 22 -33.96 38.07 -11.82
CA ASP A 22 -35.39 38.27 -11.94
C ASP A 22 -35.88 39.39 -11.00
N ALA A 23 -36.23 40.54 -11.58
CA ALA A 23 -36.68 41.70 -10.84
C ALA A 23 -37.95 41.45 -9.99
N ARG A 24 -38.78 40.44 -10.34
CA ARG A 24 -40.01 40.09 -9.61
C ARG A 24 -39.75 39.46 -8.23
N LEU A 25 -38.50 39.02 -7.99
CA LEU A 25 -38.08 38.38 -6.75
C LEU A 25 -37.54 39.36 -5.70
N ARG A 26 -37.25 40.61 -6.09
CA ARG A 26 -36.71 41.64 -5.21
C ARG A 26 -37.72 42.03 -4.12
N GLY A 27 -37.26 42.18 -2.88
CA GLY A 27 -38.12 42.54 -1.75
C GLY A 27 -39.00 41.41 -1.21
N ARG A 28 -38.92 40.19 -1.78
CA ARG A 28 -39.67 39.01 -1.35
C ARG A 28 -38.75 38.04 -0.60
N PRO A 29 -39.26 37.25 0.35
CA PRO A 29 -38.48 36.21 1.01
C PRO A 29 -38.13 35.10 0.01
N VAL A 30 -36.89 35.10 -0.45
CA VAL A 30 -36.33 34.13 -1.40
C VAL A 30 -35.25 33.29 -0.73
N ALA A 31 -35.21 32.01 -1.06
CA ALA A 31 -34.17 31.09 -0.66
C ALA A 31 -33.77 30.17 -1.82
N VAL A 32 -32.50 29.80 -1.88
CA VAL A 32 -31.96 28.84 -2.86
C VAL A 32 -31.65 27.55 -2.13
N GLY A 33 -32.22 26.43 -2.58
CA GLY A 33 -32.06 25.13 -1.92
C GLY A 33 -33.00 24.07 -2.46
N GLY A 34 -32.97 22.87 -1.89
CA GLY A 34 -33.84 21.77 -2.33
C GLY A 34 -35.30 22.00 -1.94
N GLN A 35 -36.24 21.87 -2.88
CA GLN A 35 -37.63 22.33 -2.70
C GLN A 35 -38.49 21.53 -1.70
N ARG A 36 -38.21 20.23 -1.47
CA ARG A 36 -38.99 19.35 -0.56
C ARG A 36 -38.21 18.92 0.68
N ARG A 37 -37.32 17.93 0.57
CA ARG A 37 -36.45 17.39 1.65
C ARG A 37 -35.03 17.96 1.65
N GLY A 38 -34.85 19.18 1.13
CA GLY A 38 -33.56 19.84 0.98
C GLY A 38 -33.15 20.70 2.18
N ILE A 39 -31.96 21.30 2.05
CA ILE A 39 -31.44 22.34 2.94
C ILE A 39 -31.41 23.65 2.15
N ILE A 40 -31.68 24.76 2.81
CA ILE A 40 -31.49 26.11 2.29
C ILE A 40 -29.98 26.41 2.25
N ALA A 41 -29.44 26.57 1.05
CA ALA A 41 -28.03 26.88 0.79
C ALA A 41 -27.76 28.40 0.89
N SER A 42 -28.70 29.22 0.43
CA SER A 42 -28.65 30.68 0.62
C SER A 42 -30.06 31.20 0.89
N ALA A 43 -30.16 32.22 1.74
CA ALA A 43 -31.42 32.89 2.07
C ALA A 43 -31.22 34.40 1.97
N SER A 44 -32.12 35.05 1.23
CA SER A 44 -32.23 36.51 1.14
C SER A 44 -32.42 37.13 2.54
N TYR A 45 -32.05 38.40 2.70
CA TYR A 45 -32.20 39.07 4.00
C TYR A 45 -33.66 39.23 4.41
N GLU A 46 -34.58 39.35 3.44
CA GLU A 46 -36.02 39.32 3.64
C GLU A 46 -36.48 37.99 4.23
N ALA A 47 -35.91 36.86 3.79
CA ALA A 47 -36.16 35.55 4.38
C ALA A 47 -35.53 35.41 5.78
N ARG A 48 -34.32 35.95 5.99
CA ARG A 48 -33.62 35.89 7.28
C ARG A 48 -34.36 36.62 8.40
N ARG A 49 -35.15 37.67 8.09
CA ARG A 49 -36.01 38.36 9.07
C ARG A 49 -37.06 37.44 9.72
N TYR A 50 -37.44 36.35 9.05
CA TYR A 50 -38.34 35.32 9.60
C TYR A 50 -37.60 34.24 10.41
N GLY A 51 -36.31 34.45 10.72
CA GLY A 51 -35.49 33.48 11.45
C GLY A 51 -34.89 32.38 10.57
N ILE A 52 -35.01 32.47 9.25
CA ILE A 52 -34.41 31.50 8.33
C ILE A 52 -32.89 31.72 8.32
N HIS A 53 -32.12 30.71 8.73
CA HIS A 53 -30.66 30.72 8.69
C HIS A 53 -30.13 29.64 7.73
N THR A 54 -28.85 29.72 7.39
CA THR A 54 -28.18 28.76 6.50
C THR A 54 -27.06 28.04 7.24
N PRO A 55 -26.97 26.70 7.20
CA PRO A 55 -27.95 25.77 6.63
C PRO A 55 -29.21 25.61 7.51
N MET A 56 -30.40 25.45 6.89
CA MET A 56 -31.67 25.10 7.56
C MET A 56 -32.49 24.14 6.69
N PRO A 57 -33.20 23.14 7.25
CA PRO A 57 -34.11 22.30 6.48
C PRO A 57 -35.22 23.12 5.78
N THR A 58 -35.47 22.84 4.49
CA THR A 58 -36.51 23.56 3.71
C THR A 58 -37.90 23.43 4.33
N THR A 59 -38.21 22.28 4.94
CA THR A 59 -39.47 22.04 5.65
C THR A 59 -39.64 23.00 6.84
N LEU A 60 -38.58 23.25 7.60
CA LEU A 60 -38.59 24.19 8.71
C LEU A 60 -38.65 25.63 8.19
N ALA A 61 -37.87 25.97 7.16
CA ALA A 61 -37.88 27.31 6.56
C ALA A 61 -39.28 27.69 6.01
N ARG A 62 -39.99 26.75 5.39
CA ARG A 62 -41.38 26.96 4.93
C ARG A 62 -42.39 27.05 6.08
N ARG A 63 -42.12 26.40 7.22
CA ARG A 63 -42.94 26.58 8.44
C ARG A 63 -42.75 27.97 9.04
N LEU A 64 -41.51 28.47 9.06
CA LEU A 64 -41.18 29.81 9.57
C LEU A 64 -41.69 30.92 8.65
N CYS A 65 -41.65 30.71 7.33
CA CYS A 65 -42.16 31.65 6.34
C CYS A 65 -42.98 30.89 5.28
N PRO A 66 -44.31 30.81 5.43
CA PRO A 66 -45.19 30.15 4.45
C PRO A 66 -45.13 30.78 3.06
N SER A 67 -44.82 32.08 2.97
CA SER A 67 -44.63 32.81 1.70
C SER A 67 -43.23 32.67 1.08
N LEU A 68 -42.36 31.82 1.63
CA LEU A 68 -40.98 31.64 1.17
C LEU A 68 -40.93 31.05 -0.25
N ILE A 69 -40.25 31.75 -1.15
CA ILE A 69 -39.97 31.29 -2.51
C ILE A 69 -38.67 30.50 -2.48
N VAL A 70 -38.76 29.18 -2.74
CA VAL A 70 -37.59 28.30 -2.78
C VAL A 70 -37.24 27.96 -4.22
N LEU A 71 -36.11 28.47 -4.70
CA LEU A 71 -35.59 28.25 -6.04
C LEU A 71 -34.53 27.13 -6.06
N PRO A 72 -34.49 26.30 -7.11
CA PRO A 72 -33.41 25.34 -7.29
C PRO A 72 -32.08 26.07 -7.56
N PRO A 73 -30.93 25.52 -7.13
CA PRO A 73 -29.63 26.15 -7.37
C PRO A 73 -29.22 26.07 -8.85
N ASP A 74 -28.73 27.20 -9.38
CA ASP A 74 -28.23 27.36 -10.74
C ASP A 74 -26.74 27.80 -10.70
N PHE A 75 -25.86 26.80 -10.57
CA PHE A 75 -24.43 27.04 -10.34
C PHE A 75 -23.71 27.68 -11.53
N GLU A 76 -24.13 27.41 -12.77
CA GLU A 76 -23.55 28.07 -13.96
C GLU A 76 -23.80 29.57 -13.91
N LYS A 77 -25.02 29.97 -13.54
CA LYS A 77 -25.36 31.38 -13.33
C LYS A 77 -24.55 31.99 -12.18
N TYR A 78 -24.41 31.30 -11.05
CA TYR A 78 -23.64 31.80 -9.91
C TYR A 78 -22.15 31.97 -10.24
N GLU A 79 -21.54 31.02 -10.95
CA GLU A 79 -20.16 31.14 -11.42
C GLU A 79 -19.98 32.31 -12.38
N ARG A 80 -20.94 32.54 -13.30
CA ARG A 80 -20.88 33.68 -14.21
C ARG A 80 -20.92 35.02 -13.48
N PHE A 81 -21.83 35.17 -12.51
CA PHE A 81 -21.90 36.38 -11.68
C PHE A 81 -20.64 36.56 -10.82
N SER A 82 -20.07 35.47 -10.30
CA SER A 82 -18.81 35.48 -9.57
C SER A 82 -17.66 35.99 -10.43
N ARG A 83 -17.51 35.46 -11.65
CA ARG A 83 -16.48 35.90 -12.62
C ARG A 83 -16.62 37.38 -12.95
N TRP A 84 -17.84 37.86 -13.17
CA TRP A 84 -18.07 39.29 -13.40
C TRP A 84 -17.70 40.13 -12.18
N MET A 85 -18.10 39.72 -10.98
CA MET A 85 -17.79 40.44 -9.74
C MET A 85 -16.27 40.59 -9.53
N PHE A 86 -15.52 39.49 -9.63
CA PHE A 86 -14.07 39.52 -9.48
C PHE A 86 -13.35 40.13 -10.69
N SER A 87 -13.94 40.15 -11.89
CA SER A 87 -13.33 40.86 -13.04
C SER A 87 -13.10 42.35 -12.76
N TYR A 88 -14.01 43.00 -12.03
CA TYR A 88 -13.86 44.41 -11.65
C TYR A 88 -12.74 44.64 -10.62
N ALA A 89 -12.39 43.62 -9.83
CA ALA A 89 -11.27 43.69 -8.89
C ALA A 89 -9.92 43.78 -9.63
N TYR A 90 -9.78 43.04 -10.74
CA TYR A 90 -8.57 43.01 -11.56
C TYR A 90 -8.26 44.35 -12.23
N ASP A 91 -9.25 45.23 -12.40
CA ASP A 91 -9.03 46.60 -12.89
C ASP A 91 -8.20 47.46 -11.90
N PHE A 92 -8.19 47.09 -10.61
CA PHE A 92 -7.50 47.83 -9.55
C PHE A 92 -6.22 47.17 -9.07
N THR A 93 -6.14 45.84 -9.06
CA THR A 93 -4.92 45.11 -8.65
C THR A 93 -4.84 43.76 -9.34
N PRO A 94 -3.66 43.31 -9.78
CA PRO A 94 -3.47 41.92 -10.22
C PRO A 94 -3.47 40.94 -9.04
N GLU A 95 -3.29 41.42 -7.80
CA GLU A 95 -3.17 40.61 -6.58
C GLU A 95 -4.56 40.27 -5.99
N VAL A 96 -5.35 39.50 -6.75
CA VAL A 96 -6.69 39.04 -6.36
C VAL A 96 -6.69 37.54 -6.10
N GLU A 97 -7.03 37.15 -4.88
CA GLU A 97 -7.23 35.78 -4.45
C GLU A 97 -8.71 35.49 -4.27
N GLN A 98 -9.29 34.74 -5.20
CA GLN A 98 -10.65 34.24 -5.08
C GLN A 98 -10.68 32.99 -4.18
N THR A 99 -11.30 33.07 -3.00
CA THR A 99 -11.40 31.92 -2.07
C THR A 99 -12.67 31.09 -2.26
N SER A 100 -13.77 31.72 -2.68
CA SER A 100 -15.01 31.04 -3.05
C SER A 100 -15.70 31.78 -4.20
N ILE A 101 -16.86 31.30 -4.62
CA ILE A 101 -17.66 31.97 -5.65
C ILE A 101 -18.23 33.31 -5.17
N ASP A 102 -18.32 33.53 -3.87
CA ASP A 102 -18.88 34.73 -3.25
C ASP A 102 -17.89 35.57 -2.44
N GLU A 103 -16.71 35.06 -2.08
CA GLU A 103 -15.73 35.78 -1.25
C GLU A 103 -14.28 35.68 -1.77
N GLY A 104 -13.49 36.73 -1.55
CA GLY A 104 -12.09 36.79 -1.96
C GLY A 104 -11.33 37.97 -1.34
N TYR A 105 -10.01 37.99 -1.55
CA TYR A 105 -9.10 39.00 -1.01
C TYR A 105 -8.39 39.77 -2.14
N LEU A 106 -8.17 41.05 -1.91
CA LEU A 106 -7.43 41.94 -2.80
C LEU A 106 -6.28 42.59 -2.03
N ASP A 107 -5.05 42.51 -2.55
CA ASP A 107 -3.92 43.29 -2.01
C ASP A 107 -3.83 44.64 -2.75
N LEU A 108 -4.06 45.73 -2.02
CA LEU A 108 -3.98 47.11 -2.52
C LEU A 108 -2.71 47.83 -2.06
N THR A 109 -1.77 47.12 -1.42
CA THR A 109 -0.54 47.70 -0.85
C THR A 109 0.32 48.42 -1.90
N ALA A 110 0.33 47.94 -3.14
CA ALA A 110 1.10 48.53 -4.23
C ALA A 110 0.46 49.82 -4.81
N GLN A 111 -0.81 50.09 -4.53
CA GLN A 111 -1.56 51.21 -5.10
C GLN A 111 -1.37 52.50 -4.29
N ARG A 112 -0.36 53.29 -4.66
CA ARG A 112 0.00 54.54 -3.95
C ARG A 112 -0.77 55.79 -4.39
N ARG A 113 -1.46 55.75 -5.54
CA ARG A 113 -2.12 56.93 -6.14
C ARG A 113 -3.53 57.18 -5.62
N CYS A 114 -4.18 56.16 -5.07
CA CYS A 114 -5.56 56.22 -4.58
C CYS A 114 -5.65 55.45 -3.26
N PRO A 115 -6.24 56.00 -2.19
CA PRO A 115 -6.40 55.29 -0.93
C PRO A 115 -7.18 53.98 -1.09
N ALA A 116 -6.78 52.91 -0.39
CA ALA A 116 -7.44 51.60 -0.46
C ALA A 116 -8.95 51.67 -0.15
N VAL A 117 -9.36 52.57 0.74
CA VAL A 117 -10.77 52.82 1.09
C VAL A 117 -11.56 53.37 -0.10
N GLU A 118 -10.98 54.27 -0.89
CA GLU A 118 -11.66 54.84 -2.06
C GLU A 118 -11.79 53.81 -3.18
N ILE A 119 -10.77 52.97 -3.37
CA ILE A 119 -10.80 51.85 -4.33
C ILE A 119 -11.91 50.85 -3.95
N ALA A 120 -11.98 50.44 -2.68
CA ALA A 120 -13.02 49.53 -2.19
C ALA A 120 -14.42 50.12 -2.41
N ASP A 121 -14.65 51.37 -2.00
CA ASP A 121 -15.96 52.01 -2.19
C ASP A 121 -16.34 52.13 -3.68
N ARG A 122 -15.37 52.41 -4.55
CA ARG A 122 -15.61 52.40 -6.00
C ARG A 122 -15.99 51.02 -6.52
N LEU A 123 -15.26 49.97 -6.12
CA LEU A 123 -15.55 48.58 -6.49
C LEU A 123 -16.95 48.17 -6.04
N ARG A 124 -17.30 48.47 -4.79
CA ARG A 124 -18.63 48.25 -4.22
C ARG A 124 -19.74 48.93 -5.03
N ARG A 125 -19.56 50.20 -5.40
CA ARG A 125 -20.54 50.93 -6.23
C ARG A 125 -20.68 50.30 -7.62
N ILE A 126 -19.56 49.93 -8.26
CA ILE A 126 -19.58 49.27 -9.57
C ILE A 126 -20.39 47.96 -9.49
N ILE A 127 -20.06 47.08 -8.55
CA ILE A 127 -20.76 45.79 -8.38
C ILE A 127 -22.25 45.99 -8.12
N ARG A 128 -22.61 46.96 -7.27
CA ARG A 128 -24.01 47.29 -7.00
C ARG A 128 -24.74 47.83 -8.23
N ASP A 129 -24.10 48.68 -9.00
CA ASP A 129 -24.77 49.39 -10.09
C ASP A 129 -24.84 48.52 -11.36
N THR A 130 -23.83 47.69 -11.65
CA THR A 130 -23.80 46.80 -12.81
C THR A 130 -24.45 45.44 -12.55
N LEU A 131 -24.08 44.76 -11.46
CA LEU A 131 -24.55 43.40 -11.15
C LEU A 131 -25.79 43.37 -10.26
N LYS A 132 -26.18 44.53 -9.69
CA LYS A 132 -27.28 44.63 -8.71
C LYS A 132 -27.07 43.73 -7.49
N LEU A 133 -25.80 43.45 -7.14
CA LEU A 133 -25.41 42.68 -5.96
C LEU A 133 -24.96 43.61 -4.84
N THR A 134 -25.23 43.20 -3.60
CA THR A 134 -24.69 43.87 -2.41
C THR A 134 -23.44 43.11 -1.96
N VAL A 135 -22.38 43.84 -1.63
CA VAL A 135 -21.14 43.27 -1.09
C VAL A 135 -20.81 43.93 0.25
N SER A 136 -20.19 43.15 1.11
CA SER A 136 -19.62 43.53 2.38
C SER A 136 -18.10 43.52 2.27
N GLU A 137 -17.48 44.66 2.56
CA GLU A 137 -16.05 44.88 2.41
C GLU A 137 -15.42 45.22 3.76
N GLY A 138 -14.34 44.51 4.08
CA GLY A 138 -13.52 44.78 5.24
C GLY A 138 -12.11 45.10 4.81
N ILE A 139 -11.55 46.19 5.34
CA ILE A 139 -10.25 46.72 4.95
C ILE A 139 -9.34 46.67 6.17
N GLY A 140 -8.18 46.02 6.06
CA GLY A 140 -7.24 45.88 7.18
C GLY A 140 -5.83 45.52 6.72
N SER A 141 -4.92 45.32 7.68
CA SER A 141 -3.51 45.03 7.42
C SER A 141 -3.21 43.55 7.10
N SER A 142 -4.17 42.66 7.33
CA SER A 142 -4.05 41.21 7.12
C SER A 142 -5.36 40.56 6.68
N LYS A 143 -5.30 39.30 6.21
CA LYS A 143 -6.49 38.52 5.81
C LYS A 143 -7.45 38.35 6.99
N LEU A 144 -6.92 38.04 8.17
CA LEU A 144 -7.69 37.92 9.41
C LEU A 144 -8.53 39.17 9.70
N VAL A 145 -7.89 40.34 9.76
CA VAL A 145 -8.56 41.58 10.18
C VAL A 145 -9.57 42.06 9.15
N SER A 146 -9.20 42.03 7.86
CA SER A 146 -10.10 42.38 6.76
C SER A 146 -11.33 41.46 6.70
N GLN A 147 -11.15 40.15 6.87
CA GLN A 147 -12.27 39.20 6.89
C GLN A 147 -13.24 39.42 8.05
N ILE A 148 -12.72 39.62 9.27
CA ILE A 148 -13.56 39.87 10.46
C ILE A 148 -14.29 41.22 10.30
N ALA A 149 -13.61 42.26 9.81
CA ALA A 149 -14.21 43.56 9.56
C ALA A 149 -15.38 43.50 8.57
N ALA A 150 -15.26 42.69 7.50
CA ALA A 150 -16.33 42.48 6.53
C ALA A 150 -17.54 41.73 7.12
N LYS A 151 -17.29 40.73 7.98
CA LYS A 151 -18.32 39.82 8.48
C LYS A 151 -19.09 40.35 9.69
N LEU A 152 -18.52 41.26 10.48
CA LEU A 152 -19.10 41.75 11.74
C LEU A 152 -20.44 42.50 11.56
N HIS A 153 -20.59 43.26 10.47
CA HIS A 153 -21.74 44.16 10.25
C HIS A 153 -22.52 43.85 8.95
N LYS A 154 -22.57 42.59 8.54
CA LYS A 154 -23.35 42.21 7.35
C LYS A 154 -24.86 42.45 7.54
N PRO A 155 -25.60 42.81 6.47
CA PRO A 155 -25.16 43.04 5.08
C PRO A 155 -24.56 44.42 4.84
N ALA A 156 -23.95 44.57 3.66
CA ALA A 156 -23.46 45.83 3.13
C ALA A 156 -22.42 46.48 4.07
N ALA A 157 -21.63 45.66 4.77
CA ALA A 157 -20.60 46.14 5.66
C ALA A 157 -19.54 46.91 4.87
N PHE A 158 -19.03 48.00 5.43
CA PHE A 158 -17.90 48.72 4.88
C PHE A 158 -17.11 49.27 6.05
N HIS A 159 -16.09 48.52 6.47
CA HIS A 159 -15.36 48.80 7.70
C HIS A 159 -13.86 48.76 7.48
N THR A 160 -13.18 49.83 7.91
CA THR A 160 -11.74 49.97 7.82
C THR A 160 -11.11 49.89 9.20
N VAL A 161 -10.13 49.01 9.36
CA VAL A 161 -9.28 48.91 10.54
C VAL A 161 -7.88 49.43 10.16
N PRO A 162 -7.49 50.62 10.61
CA PRO A 162 -6.16 51.17 10.31
C PRO A 162 -5.03 50.27 10.83
N PRO A 163 -3.90 50.18 10.10
CA PRO A 163 -2.70 49.50 10.59
C PRO A 163 -2.29 49.99 11.98
N GLY A 164 -1.94 49.06 12.87
CA GLY A 164 -1.59 49.33 14.28
C GLY A 164 -2.79 49.40 15.24
N ARG A 165 -4.04 49.29 14.75
CA ARG A 165 -5.26 49.20 15.58
C ARG A 165 -5.92 47.81 15.58
N GLU A 166 -5.25 46.80 15.04
CA GLU A 166 -5.77 45.43 14.91
C GLU A 166 -6.12 44.85 16.28
N THR A 167 -5.22 44.98 17.25
CA THR A 167 -5.41 44.48 18.61
C THR A 167 -6.63 45.13 19.28
N LEU A 168 -6.79 46.45 19.15
CA LEU A 168 -7.93 47.19 19.69
C LEU A 168 -9.26 46.76 19.06
N PHE A 169 -9.24 46.42 17.77
CA PHE A 169 -10.41 45.92 17.05
C PHE A 169 -10.76 44.46 17.44
N LEU A 170 -9.76 43.58 17.56
CA LEU A 170 -9.97 42.15 17.80
C LEU A 170 -10.30 41.84 19.27
N HIS A 171 -9.61 42.46 20.22
CA HIS A 171 -9.70 42.13 21.66
C HIS A 171 -11.12 42.10 22.27
N PRO A 172 -12.04 43.01 21.92
CA PRO A 172 -13.40 43.01 22.43
C PRO A 172 -14.29 41.90 21.85
N LEU A 173 -13.87 41.24 20.77
CA LEU A 173 -14.70 40.25 20.08
C LEU A 173 -14.68 38.88 20.80
N PRO A 174 -15.76 38.10 20.71
CA PRO A 174 -15.78 36.72 21.19
C PRO A 174 -14.80 35.80 20.44
N VAL A 175 -14.27 34.78 21.12
CA VAL A 175 -13.25 33.85 20.56
C VAL A 175 -13.67 33.09 19.30
N HIS A 176 -14.97 32.93 19.02
CA HIS A 176 -15.44 32.22 17.83
C HIS A 176 -15.15 32.97 16.51
N TRP A 177 -14.74 34.24 16.59
CA TRP A 177 -14.31 35.02 15.43
C TRP A 177 -12.90 34.67 14.96
N LEU A 178 -12.09 33.98 15.77
CA LEU A 178 -10.75 33.53 15.37
C LEU A 178 -10.85 32.35 14.40
N PRO A 179 -10.11 32.37 13.27
CA PRO A 179 -9.98 31.21 12.39
C PRO A 179 -9.50 29.98 13.16
N GLY A 180 -10.09 28.81 12.88
CA GLY A 180 -9.80 27.56 13.59
C GLY A 180 -10.63 27.32 14.85
N VAL A 181 -11.43 28.30 15.31
CA VAL A 181 -12.31 28.15 16.48
C VAL A 181 -13.74 27.77 16.08
N GLY A 182 -13.98 26.47 15.87
CA GLY A 182 -15.34 25.94 15.68
C GLY A 182 -16.18 25.89 16.97
N PRO A 183 -17.48 25.54 16.91
CA PRO A 183 -18.39 25.54 18.07
C PRO A 183 -17.87 24.74 19.29
N GLY A 184 -17.26 23.57 19.04
CA GLY A 184 -16.66 22.75 20.10
C GLY A 184 -15.42 23.37 20.72
N THR A 185 -14.55 24.01 19.94
CA THR A 185 -13.37 24.73 20.44
C THR A 185 -13.78 25.99 21.20
N ALA A 186 -14.76 26.75 20.68
CA ALA A 186 -15.33 27.89 21.38
C ALA A 186 -15.98 27.50 22.71
N ALA A 187 -16.62 26.33 22.81
CA ALA A 187 -17.17 25.81 24.06
C ALA A 187 -16.05 25.48 25.07
N ARG A 188 -14.99 24.81 24.63
CA ARG A 188 -13.82 24.49 25.48
C ARG A 188 -13.10 25.73 26.00
N LEU A 189 -12.84 26.71 25.14
CA LEU A 189 -12.22 27.99 25.54
C LEU A 189 -13.10 28.75 26.54
N ARG A 190 -14.41 28.81 26.31
CA ARG A 190 -15.36 29.42 27.25
C ARG A 190 -15.42 28.70 28.59
N ALA A 191 -15.33 27.37 28.60
CA ALA A 191 -15.29 26.57 29.81
C ALA A 191 -14.00 26.84 30.62
N ALA A 192 -12.90 27.14 29.95
CA ALA A 192 -11.64 27.58 30.56
C ALA A 192 -11.61 29.07 30.94
N GLY A 193 -12.74 29.79 30.84
CA GLY A 193 -12.83 31.22 31.16
C GLY A 193 -12.39 32.18 30.05
N LEU A 194 -11.90 31.67 28.92
CA LEU A 194 -11.45 32.46 27.77
C LEU A 194 -12.62 32.75 26.84
N ARG A 195 -13.30 33.89 27.05
CA ARG A 195 -14.52 34.25 26.32
C ARG A 195 -14.25 35.19 25.16
N LEU A 196 -13.29 36.08 25.32
CA LEU A 196 -12.93 37.13 24.39
C LEU A 196 -11.55 36.86 23.77
N ILE A 197 -11.30 37.42 22.59
CA ILE A 197 -10.02 37.28 21.89
C ILE A 197 -8.86 37.82 22.76
N ARG A 198 -9.09 38.89 23.53
CA ARG A 198 -8.07 39.41 24.48
C ARG A 198 -7.61 38.36 25.49
N ASP A 199 -8.52 37.48 25.93
CA ASP A 199 -8.22 36.47 26.94
C ASP A 199 -7.25 35.42 26.33
N VAL A 200 -7.43 35.08 25.06
CA VAL A 200 -6.52 34.22 24.30
C VAL A 200 -5.18 34.92 23.99
N ALA A 201 -5.19 36.22 23.71
CA ALA A 201 -3.99 37.00 23.43
C ALA A 201 -3.06 37.16 24.65
N LEU A 202 -3.65 37.19 25.86
CA LEU A 202 -2.96 37.34 27.13
C LEU A 202 -2.52 36.01 27.76
N THR A 203 -3.16 34.88 27.40
CA THR A 203 -2.79 33.55 27.90
C THR A 203 -1.48 33.05 27.28
N PRO A 204 -0.49 32.57 28.06
CA PRO A 204 0.75 32.00 27.53
C PRO A 204 0.51 30.80 26.57
N PRO A 205 1.31 30.65 25.49
CA PRO A 205 1.16 29.56 24.52
C PRO A 205 1.15 28.15 25.12
N ASP A 206 1.94 27.91 26.18
CA ASP A 206 2.04 26.60 26.82
C ASP A 206 0.71 26.20 27.48
N GLN A 207 0.04 27.16 28.12
CA GLN A 207 -1.28 26.94 28.74
C GLN A 207 -2.37 26.77 27.68
N LEU A 208 -2.30 27.52 26.58
CA LEU A 208 -3.20 27.33 25.43
C LEU A 208 -3.01 25.94 24.80
N THR A 209 -1.78 25.42 24.75
CA THR A 209 -1.48 24.09 24.19
C THR A 209 -2.22 22.99 24.95
N CYS A 210 -2.37 23.11 26.28
CA CYS A 210 -3.18 22.17 27.07
C CYS A 210 -4.67 22.19 26.70
N LEU A 211 -5.20 23.32 26.20
CA LEU A 211 -6.63 23.48 25.88
C LEU A 211 -6.98 23.13 24.44
N VAL A 212 -6.11 23.49 23.49
CA VAL A 212 -6.39 23.40 22.04
C VAL A 212 -5.30 22.68 21.23
N GLY A 213 -4.29 22.11 21.89
CA GLY A 213 -3.25 21.28 21.27
C GLY A 213 -2.37 22.07 20.30
N ALA A 214 -2.03 21.44 19.17
CA ALA A 214 -1.14 22.00 18.15
C ALA A 214 -1.60 23.36 17.57
N ALA A 215 -2.89 23.71 17.68
CA ALA A 215 -3.45 24.97 17.18
C ALA A 215 -3.14 26.19 18.09
N ALA A 216 -2.55 25.98 19.28
CA ALA A 216 -2.35 27.02 20.28
C ALA A 216 -1.48 28.19 19.79
N LEU A 217 -0.35 27.90 19.14
CA LEU A 217 0.58 28.92 18.68
C LEU A 217 -0.05 29.83 17.61
N GLU A 218 -0.80 29.24 16.69
CA GLU A 218 -1.48 29.96 15.60
C GLU A 218 -2.63 30.83 16.14
N LEU A 219 -3.49 30.27 17.01
CA LEU A 219 -4.58 31.01 17.64
C LEU A 219 -4.06 32.19 18.48
N HIS A 220 -2.94 32.01 19.15
CA HIS A 220 -2.32 33.07 19.94
C HIS A 220 -1.77 34.20 19.05
N ARG A 221 -1.19 33.88 17.88
CA ARG A 221 -0.76 34.88 16.89
C ARG A 221 -1.96 35.64 16.31
N PHE A 222 -3.01 34.94 15.91
CA PHE A 222 -4.23 35.57 15.40
C PHE A 222 -4.91 36.45 16.44
N ALA A 223 -4.95 36.04 17.71
CA ALA A 223 -5.53 36.86 18.78
C ALA A 223 -4.81 38.21 18.96
N ARG A 224 -3.53 38.29 18.59
CA ARG A 224 -2.72 39.52 18.60
C ARG A 224 -2.80 40.33 17.29
N GLY A 225 -3.55 39.86 16.29
CA GLY A 225 -3.63 40.48 14.97
C GLY A 225 -2.45 40.13 14.05
N CYS A 226 -1.57 39.20 14.44
CA CYS A 226 -0.43 38.77 13.63
C CYS A 226 -0.86 37.68 12.65
N ASP A 227 -1.00 38.05 11.37
CA ASP A 227 -1.32 37.13 10.27
C ASP A 227 -0.46 37.46 9.04
N ASP A 228 0.58 36.65 8.84
CA ASP A 228 1.58 36.83 7.78
C ASP A 228 1.22 36.06 6.50
N ARG A 229 0.01 35.51 6.39
CA ARG A 229 -0.39 34.74 5.21
C ARG A 229 -0.32 35.62 3.95
N PRO A 230 0.34 35.17 2.87
CA PRO A 230 0.39 35.91 1.62
C PRO A 230 -0.98 35.87 0.94
N ILE A 231 -1.25 36.88 0.11
CA ILE A 231 -2.29 36.80 -0.91
C ILE A 231 -1.71 35.94 -2.03
N ILE A 232 -2.46 34.96 -2.51
CA ILE A 232 -2.04 34.01 -3.55
C ILE A 232 -2.91 34.29 -4.78
N PRO A 233 -2.45 35.16 -5.70
CA PRO A 233 -3.14 35.39 -6.95
C PRO A 233 -3.10 34.10 -7.76
N HIS A 234 -4.26 33.67 -8.27
CA HIS A 234 -4.46 32.37 -8.94
C HIS A 234 -4.40 31.16 -8.00
N SER A 235 -5.56 30.83 -7.43
CA SER A 235 -5.83 29.45 -7.03
C SER A 235 -6.03 28.60 -8.30
N LEU A 236 -5.40 27.42 -8.36
CA LEU A 236 -5.64 26.43 -9.42
C LEU A 236 -7.17 26.19 -9.57
N PRO A 237 -7.72 26.09 -10.81
CA PRO A 237 -9.16 25.95 -11.00
C PRO A 237 -9.66 24.67 -10.34
N GLN A 238 -10.73 24.79 -9.55
CA GLN A 238 -11.57 23.72 -8.96
C GLN A 238 -10.80 22.47 -8.48
N GLN A 239 -10.50 22.38 -7.18
CA GLN A 239 -9.77 21.24 -6.60
C GLN A 239 -10.54 19.90 -6.61
N SER A 240 -11.82 19.90 -7.03
CA SER A 240 -12.64 18.69 -7.09
C SER A 240 -13.92 18.82 -7.90
N TYR A 241 -14.33 17.76 -8.62
CA TYR A 241 -15.67 17.62 -9.17
C TYR A 241 -16.56 16.87 -8.18
N GLN A 242 -17.78 17.33 -7.89
CA GLN A 242 -18.66 16.64 -6.95
C GLN A 242 -20.12 16.67 -7.42
N GLN A 243 -20.84 15.57 -7.19
CA GLN A 243 -22.27 15.49 -7.32
C GLN A 243 -22.86 14.81 -6.09
N GLN A 244 -24.08 15.18 -5.71
CA GLN A 244 -24.84 14.55 -4.63
C GLN A 244 -26.28 14.30 -5.07
N HIS A 245 -26.86 13.22 -4.58
CA HIS A 245 -28.25 12.84 -4.80
C HIS A 245 -28.94 12.58 -3.47
N THR A 246 -30.03 13.29 -3.20
CA THR A 246 -30.86 13.11 -2.00
C THR A 246 -32.12 12.35 -2.38
N PHE A 247 -32.37 11.22 -1.72
CA PHE A 247 -33.52 10.37 -2.05
C PHE A 247 -34.83 11.00 -1.55
N GLU A 248 -35.91 10.85 -2.32
CA GLU A 248 -37.24 11.37 -1.92
C GLU A 248 -37.81 10.64 -0.70
N ARG A 249 -37.54 9.33 -0.61
CA ARG A 249 -37.77 8.47 0.56
C ARG A 249 -36.45 7.79 0.91
N ASP A 250 -36.20 7.54 2.19
CA ASP A 250 -34.94 6.91 2.59
C ASP A 250 -34.83 5.55 1.91
N CYS A 251 -33.73 5.32 1.20
CA CYS A 251 -33.57 4.22 0.27
C CYS A 251 -32.76 3.09 0.90
N THR A 252 -33.30 1.87 0.87
CA THR A 252 -32.60 0.63 1.25
C THR A 252 -32.27 -0.25 0.04
N ASP A 253 -32.70 0.15 -1.16
CA ASP A 253 -32.55 -0.63 -2.38
C ASP A 253 -31.16 -0.43 -3.00
N GLU A 254 -30.25 -1.36 -2.70
CA GLU A 254 -28.85 -1.28 -3.12
C GLU A 254 -28.67 -1.22 -4.66
N PRO A 255 -29.35 -2.05 -5.48
CA PRO A 255 -29.37 -1.90 -6.94
C PRO A 255 -29.72 -0.48 -7.43
N HIS A 256 -30.71 0.17 -6.81
CA HIS A 256 -31.14 1.51 -7.16
C HIS A 256 -30.09 2.57 -6.80
N VAL A 257 -29.52 2.48 -5.59
CA VAL A 257 -28.42 3.37 -5.14
C VAL A 257 -27.19 3.23 -6.05
N ARG A 258 -26.85 2.00 -6.44
CA ARG A 258 -25.75 1.70 -7.36
C ARG A 258 -25.97 2.32 -8.73
N ALA A 259 -27.19 2.22 -9.27
CA ALA A 259 -27.54 2.81 -10.55
C ALA A 259 -27.43 4.35 -10.52
N ILE A 260 -27.89 4.99 -9.45
CA ILE A 260 -27.72 6.44 -9.24
C ILE A 260 -26.24 6.83 -9.16
N LEU A 261 -25.42 6.07 -8.43
CA LEU A 261 -23.99 6.36 -8.30
C LEU A 261 -23.25 6.29 -9.65
N ARG A 262 -23.57 5.29 -10.48
CA ARG A 262 -23.03 5.17 -11.84
C ARG A 262 -23.52 6.30 -12.76
N GLN A 263 -24.77 6.73 -12.61
CA GLN A 263 -25.32 7.88 -13.34
C GLN A 263 -24.63 9.20 -12.95
N MET A 264 -24.23 9.36 -11.69
CA MET A 264 -23.44 10.50 -11.22
C MET A 264 -22.04 10.47 -11.84
N ALA A 265 -21.41 9.29 -11.93
CA ALA A 265 -20.11 9.14 -12.58
C ALA A 265 -20.15 9.52 -14.07
N ASP A 266 -21.14 9.03 -14.83
CA ASP A 266 -21.38 9.44 -16.22
C ASP A 266 -21.39 10.98 -16.38
N THR A 267 -22.04 11.67 -15.44
CA THR A 267 -22.23 13.12 -15.49
C THR A 267 -20.95 13.87 -15.13
N LEU A 268 -20.23 13.41 -14.10
CA LEU A 268 -19.00 14.05 -13.66
C LEU A 268 -17.86 13.83 -14.67
N PHE A 269 -17.73 12.63 -15.24
CA PHE A 269 -16.68 12.34 -16.21
C PHE A 269 -16.89 13.04 -17.57
N ALA A 270 -18.15 13.28 -17.97
CA ALA A 270 -18.42 14.14 -19.12
C ALA A 270 -17.90 15.58 -18.90
N ARG A 271 -18.04 16.12 -17.68
CA ARG A 271 -17.48 17.45 -17.31
C ARG A 271 -15.95 17.42 -17.30
N VAL A 272 -15.35 16.43 -16.65
CA VAL A 272 -13.89 16.21 -16.63
C VAL A 272 -13.32 16.18 -18.05
N ARG A 273 -13.96 15.47 -18.98
CA ARG A 273 -13.57 15.43 -20.39
C ARG A 273 -13.77 16.74 -21.12
N SER A 274 -14.86 17.48 -20.85
CA SER A 274 -15.12 18.78 -21.49
C SER A 274 -14.05 19.82 -21.16
N GLU A 275 -13.41 19.70 -19.98
CA GLU A 275 -12.29 20.53 -19.56
C GLU A 275 -10.92 19.96 -19.96
N ASN A 276 -10.88 18.87 -20.73
CA ASN A 276 -9.66 18.18 -21.15
C ASN A 276 -8.75 17.77 -19.97
N ARG A 277 -9.37 17.31 -18.88
CA ARG A 277 -8.73 16.92 -17.62
C ARG A 277 -8.89 15.44 -17.34
N SER A 278 -8.15 14.96 -16.35
CA SER A 278 -8.30 13.61 -15.78
C SER A 278 -8.34 13.69 -14.25
N VAL A 279 -8.92 12.67 -13.61
CA VAL A 279 -9.05 12.60 -12.16
C VAL A 279 -8.41 11.33 -11.63
N ARG A 280 -7.79 11.42 -10.44
CA ARG A 280 -7.12 10.28 -9.83
C ARG A 280 -7.85 9.71 -8.62
N THR A 281 -8.56 10.52 -7.84
CA THR A 281 -9.17 10.07 -6.58
C THR A 281 -10.68 10.11 -6.64
N LEU A 282 -11.33 9.02 -6.25
CA LEU A 282 -12.78 8.88 -6.11
C LEU A 282 -13.14 8.86 -4.63
N THR A 283 -14.23 9.52 -4.24
CA THR A 283 -14.77 9.47 -2.88
C THR A 283 -16.28 9.32 -2.95
N VAL A 284 -16.80 8.25 -2.36
CA VAL A 284 -18.23 8.01 -2.17
C VAL A 284 -18.57 8.31 -0.72
N LYS A 285 -19.60 9.11 -0.50
CA LYS A 285 -20.11 9.46 0.81
C LYS A 285 -21.59 9.15 0.89
N VAL A 286 -22.00 8.44 1.93
CA VAL A 286 -23.41 8.14 2.22
C VAL A 286 -23.85 8.90 3.47
N THR A 287 -25.08 9.38 3.48
CA THR A 287 -25.72 9.99 4.65
C THR A 287 -26.95 9.16 5.00
N TYR A 288 -27.05 8.71 6.24
CA TYR A 288 -28.18 7.92 6.74
C TYR A 288 -29.38 8.80 7.12
N HIS A 289 -30.52 8.19 7.41
CA HIS A 289 -31.74 8.89 7.83
C HIS A 289 -31.55 9.79 9.06
N ASP A 290 -30.66 9.39 9.99
CA ASP A 290 -30.29 10.10 11.22
C ASP A 290 -29.24 11.20 11.01
N MET A 291 -28.89 11.50 9.76
CA MET A 291 -27.90 12.49 9.33
C MET A 291 -26.45 12.14 9.66
N GLU A 292 -26.15 10.95 10.19
CA GLU A 292 -24.78 10.46 10.26
C GLU A 292 -24.24 10.19 8.86
N GLU A 293 -22.93 10.33 8.70
CA GLU A 293 -22.25 10.25 7.41
C GLU A 293 -21.07 9.28 7.47
N ASP A 294 -21.01 8.37 6.51
CA ASP A 294 -19.86 7.51 6.26
C ASP A 294 -19.28 7.83 4.88
N LEU A 295 -17.96 7.73 4.74
CA LEU A 295 -17.28 7.94 3.47
C LEU A 295 -16.22 6.88 3.21
N ALA A 296 -16.00 6.59 1.94
CA ALA A 296 -14.90 5.77 1.46
C ALA A 296 -14.24 6.48 0.27
N SER A 297 -12.91 6.49 0.24
CA SER A 297 -12.12 7.05 -0.86
C SER A 297 -11.10 6.05 -1.37
N GLU A 298 -10.74 6.20 -2.63
CA GLU A 298 -9.70 5.42 -3.31
C GLU A 298 -9.02 6.31 -4.35
N SER A 299 -7.68 6.28 -4.38
CA SER A 299 -6.90 6.91 -5.44
C SER A 299 -6.46 5.85 -6.42
N LEU A 300 -6.79 6.06 -7.69
CA LEU A 300 -6.30 5.28 -8.81
C LEU A 300 -4.78 5.42 -8.88
N GLU A 301 -4.11 4.36 -9.34
CA GLU A 301 -2.69 4.40 -9.64
C GLU A 301 -2.42 5.53 -10.64
N GLU A 302 -3.30 5.69 -11.62
CA GLU A 302 -3.17 6.66 -12.71
C GLU A 302 -4.45 7.47 -12.92
N PRO A 303 -4.33 8.75 -13.33
CA PRO A 303 -5.48 9.59 -13.61
C PRO A 303 -6.26 9.09 -14.85
N THR A 304 -7.59 9.04 -14.76
CA THR A 304 -8.45 8.69 -15.91
C THR A 304 -9.46 9.80 -16.21
N ALA A 305 -9.87 9.85 -17.48
CA ALA A 305 -10.97 10.69 -17.95
C ALA A 305 -12.18 9.84 -18.41
N LEU A 306 -12.20 8.53 -18.15
CA LEU A 306 -13.27 7.61 -18.58
C LEU A 306 -14.06 7.06 -17.39
N GLU A 307 -15.40 7.17 -17.43
CA GLU A 307 -16.26 6.60 -16.39
C GLU A 307 -16.26 5.06 -16.36
N THR A 308 -15.93 4.41 -17.48
CA THR A 308 -15.87 2.95 -17.57
C THR A 308 -14.81 2.34 -16.68
N ASP A 309 -13.72 3.07 -16.44
CA ASP A 309 -12.58 2.62 -15.64
C ASP A 309 -12.91 2.59 -14.14
N VAL A 310 -13.98 3.30 -13.74
CA VAL A 310 -14.34 3.49 -12.33
C VAL A 310 -15.60 2.73 -11.90
N TYR A 311 -16.41 2.22 -12.83
CA TYR A 311 -17.68 1.54 -12.47
C TYR A 311 -17.50 0.38 -11.48
N GLY A 312 -16.49 -0.46 -11.68
CA GLY A 312 -16.20 -1.57 -10.75
C GLY A 312 -15.75 -1.08 -9.37
N ARG A 313 -15.10 0.09 -9.29
CA ARG A 313 -14.58 0.68 -8.05
C ARG A 313 -15.65 1.41 -7.26
N LEU A 314 -16.61 2.04 -7.94
CA LEU A 314 -17.75 2.73 -7.30
C LEU A 314 -18.59 1.77 -6.44
N ASP A 315 -18.73 0.53 -6.88
CA ASP A 315 -19.47 -0.51 -6.15
C ASP A 315 -18.76 -0.88 -4.82
N SER A 316 -17.44 -1.09 -4.87
CA SER A 316 -16.62 -1.34 -3.68
C SER A 316 -16.63 -0.14 -2.72
N LEU A 317 -16.52 1.08 -3.25
CA LEU A 317 -16.60 2.30 -2.45
C LEU A 317 -17.97 2.49 -1.79
N LEU A 318 -19.06 2.15 -2.49
CA LEU A 318 -20.40 2.18 -1.93
C LEU A 318 -20.56 1.19 -0.76
N GLN A 319 -20.09 -0.05 -0.91
CA GLN A 319 -20.13 -1.05 0.16
C GLN A 319 -19.30 -0.64 1.38
N ARG A 320 -18.12 -0.06 1.17
CA ARG A 320 -17.26 0.45 2.25
C ARG A 320 -17.84 1.66 2.98
N ALA A 321 -18.62 2.49 2.27
CA ALA A 321 -19.31 3.64 2.84
C ALA A 321 -20.64 3.24 3.51
N TRP A 322 -21.39 2.28 2.97
CA TRP A 322 -22.69 1.86 3.49
C TRP A 322 -22.57 0.73 4.52
N ARG A 323 -21.94 1.03 5.66
CA ARG A 323 -21.65 0.04 6.72
C ARG A 323 -22.86 -0.34 7.57
N ARG A 324 -23.77 0.61 7.78
CA ARG A 324 -24.97 0.40 8.59
C ARG A 324 -26.10 -0.11 7.69
N ARG A 325 -26.79 -1.19 8.07
CA ARG A 325 -28.00 -1.70 7.39
C ARG A 325 -29.23 -0.81 7.65
N VAL A 326 -29.05 0.49 7.46
CA VAL A 326 -30.02 1.55 7.72
C VAL A 326 -30.26 2.29 6.41
N ALA A 327 -31.48 2.80 6.22
CA ALA A 327 -31.88 3.50 5.00
C ALA A 327 -31.02 4.75 4.76
N LEU A 328 -30.61 4.93 3.49
CA LEU A 328 -29.84 6.07 3.04
C LEU A 328 -30.74 7.24 2.70
N ARG A 329 -30.37 8.41 3.19
CA ARG A 329 -31.03 9.68 2.88
C ARG A 329 -30.35 10.40 1.71
N ARG A 330 -29.03 10.28 1.58
CA ARG A 330 -28.25 10.93 0.54
C ARG A 330 -27.02 10.14 0.17
N ILE A 331 -26.59 10.23 -1.09
CA ILE A 331 -25.32 9.72 -1.60
C ILE A 331 -24.57 10.84 -2.35
N SER A 332 -23.24 10.87 -2.25
CA SER A 332 -22.38 11.85 -2.92
C SER A 332 -21.17 11.15 -3.55
N LEU A 333 -20.79 11.60 -4.74
CA LEU A 333 -19.57 11.21 -5.44
C LEU A 333 -18.70 12.45 -5.64
N LYS A 334 -17.45 12.38 -5.18
CA LYS A 334 -16.45 13.44 -5.34
C LYS A 334 -15.21 12.90 -6.05
N LEU A 335 -14.70 13.63 -7.03
CA LEU A 335 -13.49 13.36 -7.80
C LEU A 335 -12.44 14.42 -7.43
N THR A 336 -11.26 14.00 -6.97
CA THR A 336 -10.16 14.89 -6.56
C THR A 336 -8.83 14.47 -7.20
N ARG A 337 -7.76 15.25 -6.98
CA ARG A 337 -6.45 15.08 -7.65
C ARG A 337 -6.63 15.12 -9.17
N ILE A 338 -6.97 16.32 -9.64
CA ILE A 338 -7.22 16.62 -11.04
C ILE A 338 -5.88 16.89 -11.72
N HIS A 339 -5.70 16.35 -12.91
CA HIS A 339 -4.52 16.55 -13.74
C HIS A 339 -4.95 17.18 -15.06
N ASP A 340 -4.14 18.12 -15.57
CA ASP A 340 -4.36 18.69 -16.88
C ASP A 340 -3.91 17.70 -17.97
N GLY A 341 -4.72 17.56 -19.03
CA GLY A 341 -4.49 16.63 -20.13
C GLY A 341 -5.19 15.29 -19.96
N ILE A 342 -5.45 14.64 -21.09
CA ILE A 342 -5.98 13.27 -21.14
C ILE A 342 -4.78 12.32 -21.14
N TRP A 343 -4.67 11.55 -20.06
CA TRP A 343 -3.61 10.57 -19.89
C TRP A 343 -3.91 9.33 -20.74
N SER A 344 -2.94 8.91 -21.55
CA SER A 344 -2.99 7.69 -22.36
C SER A 344 -1.89 6.76 -21.88
N LEU A 345 -2.27 5.52 -21.62
CA LEU A 345 -1.44 4.54 -20.92
C LEU A 345 -0.63 3.63 -21.84
N PRO A 346 -1.21 3.08 -22.91
CA PRO A 346 -0.49 2.09 -23.68
C PRO A 346 0.47 2.77 -24.65
N LEU A 347 1.60 2.11 -24.90
CA LEU A 347 2.49 2.49 -25.99
C LEU A 347 1.67 2.59 -27.28
N PRO A 348 1.90 3.60 -28.13
CA PRO A 348 1.23 3.71 -29.42
C PRO A 348 1.30 2.38 -30.18
N LEU A 349 0.21 1.98 -30.85
CA LEU A 349 0.11 0.75 -31.66
C LEU A 349 0.05 -0.58 -30.88
N THR A 350 -0.27 -0.56 -29.58
CA THR A 350 -0.66 -1.78 -28.85
C THR A 350 -2.18 -1.99 -28.92
N PRO A 351 -2.67 -3.25 -28.89
CA PRO A 351 -4.12 -3.53 -28.89
C PRO A 351 -4.87 -2.84 -27.74
N ASP A 352 -4.23 -2.67 -26.59
CA ASP A 352 -4.79 -1.93 -25.46
C ASP A 352 -4.85 -0.42 -25.73
N ALA A 353 -3.87 0.16 -26.46
CA ALA A 353 -3.90 1.55 -26.91
C ALA A 353 -5.10 1.78 -27.82
N GLU A 354 -5.31 0.87 -28.77
CA GLU A 354 -6.39 0.95 -29.74
C GLU A 354 -7.75 0.84 -29.05
N ARG A 355 -7.88 -0.08 -28.08
CA ARG A 355 -9.09 -0.24 -27.28
C ARG A 355 -9.39 1.00 -26.43
N GLN A 356 -8.40 1.55 -25.73
CA GLN A 356 -8.58 2.75 -24.93
C GLN A 356 -8.89 3.97 -25.80
N THR A 357 -8.22 4.09 -26.95
CA THR A 357 -8.49 5.16 -27.94
C THR A 357 -9.91 5.04 -28.49
N ALA A 358 -10.37 3.82 -28.79
CA ALA A 358 -11.74 3.55 -29.22
C ALA A 358 -12.76 3.89 -28.14
N GLN A 359 -12.50 3.54 -26.87
CA GLN A 359 -13.35 3.90 -25.73
C GLN A 359 -13.40 5.41 -25.48
N ALA A 360 -12.27 6.11 -25.59
CA ALA A 360 -12.22 7.56 -25.49
C ALA A 360 -12.97 8.25 -26.63
N ARG A 361 -12.84 7.75 -27.86
CA ARG A 361 -13.63 8.23 -29.01
C ARG A 361 -15.12 7.99 -28.80
N LEU A 362 -15.49 6.80 -28.32
CA LEU A 362 -16.88 6.45 -28.02
C LEU A 362 -17.46 7.35 -26.92
N ALA A 363 -16.73 7.57 -25.82
CA ALA A 363 -17.16 8.44 -24.73
C ALA A 363 -17.41 9.87 -25.22
N ARG A 364 -16.50 10.43 -26.02
CA ARG A 364 -16.69 11.76 -26.64
C ARG A 364 -17.89 11.82 -27.57
N ALA A 365 -18.10 10.78 -28.40
CA ALA A 365 -19.27 10.70 -29.28
C ALA A 365 -20.58 10.63 -28.49
N MET A 366 -20.60 9.84 -27.41
CA MET A 366 -21.74 9.74 -26.49
C MET A 366 -22.03 11.08 -25.80
N ASP A 367 -20.99 11.78 -25.32
CA ASP A 367 -21.14 13.09 -24.68
C ASP A 367 -21.72 14.12 -25.66
N ALA A 368 -21.22 14.17 -26.90
CA ALA A 368 -21.72 15.07 -27.94
C ALA A 368 -23.19 14.79 -28.30
N LEU A 369 -23.56 13.51 -28.45
CA LEU A 369 -24.95 13.12 -28.71
C LEU A 369 -25.87 13.48 -27.55
N ARG A 370 -25.43 13.26 -26.30
CA ARG A 370 -26.20 13.62 -25.10
C ARG A 370 -26.35 15.13 -24.94
N GLN A 371 -25.35 15.91 -25.35
CA GLN A 371 -25.40 17.37 -25.33
C GLN A 371 -26.36 17.94 -26.39
N GLN A 372 -26.37 17.36 -27.60
CA GLN A 372 -27.21 17.84 -28.71
C GLN A 372 -28.67 17.38 -28.61
N LEU A 373 -28.90 16.11 -28.28
CA LEU A 373 -30.21 15.47 -28.40
C LEU A 373 -30.82 15.07 -27.05
N GLY A 374 -30.09 15.33 -25.95
CA GLY A 374 -30.50 14.98 -24.60
C GLY A 374 -30.13 13.56 -24.17
N ARG A 375 -30.07 13.34 -22.85
CA ARG A 375 -29.58 12.09 -22.24
C ARG A 375 -30.42 10.85 -22.58
N GLN A 376 -31.69 11.03 -22.96
CA GLN A 376 -32.62 9.93 -23.21
C GLN A 376 -32.42 9.21 -24.55
N VAL A 377 -31.66 9.81 -25.47
CA VAL A 377 -31.37 9.23 -26.79
C VAL A 377 -30.39 8.05 -26.69
N LEU A 378 -29.45 8.12 -25.75
CA LEU A 378 -28.45 7.07 -25.54
C LEU A 378 -28.21 6.81 -24.05
N MET A 379 -28.74 5.67 -23.61
CA MET A 379 -28.77 5.23 -22.22
C MET A 379 -27.80 4.07 -22.00
N ARG A 380 -27.20 4.01 -20.81
CA ARG A 380 -26.46 2.83 -20.35
C ARG A 380 -27.39 1.87 -19.62
N GLY A 381 -26.98 0.61 -19.44
CA GLY A 381 -27.80 -0.42 -18.79
C GLY A 381 -28.31 -0.03 -17.39
N HIS A 382 -27.53 0.74 -16.62
CA HIS A 382 -27.98 1.25 -15.31
C HIS A 382 -29.04 2.36 -15.41
N ASP A 383 -29.10 3.13 -16.50
CA ASP A 383 -30.17 4.11 -16.71
C ASP A 383 -31.52 3.40 -16.97
N LEU A 384 -31.50 2.17 -17.50
CA LEU A 384 -32.69 1.36 -17.70
C LEU A 384 -33.30 0.91 -16.36
N HIS A 385 -32.45 0.53 -15.40
CA HIS A 385 -32.88 0.18 -14.04
C HIS A 385 -33.59 1.35 -13.34
N LEU A 386 -33.14 2.58 -13.60
CA LEU A 386 -33.79 3.80 -13.09
C LEU A 386 -35.12 4.12 -13.77
N ARG A 387 -35.37 3.58 -14.98
CA ARG A 387 -36.65 3.72 -15.71
C ARG A 387 -37.67 2.61 -15.37
N ILE A 388 -37.21 1.43 -14.99
CA ILE A 388 -38.06 0.23 -14.82
C ILE A 388 -38.84 0.24 -13.49
N GLN A 389 -38.45 1.02 -12.49
CA GLN A 389 -39.28 1.12 -11.28
C GLN A 389 -40.49 2.05 -11.49
N PRO A 390 -41.73 1.55 -11.28
CA PRO A 390 -42.92 2.39 -11.33
C PRO A 390 -42.98 3.31 -10.10
N HIS A 391 -43.49 4.52 -10.29
CA HIS A 391 -44.01 5.33 -9.18
C HIS A 391 -44.94 4.45 -8.32
N PRO A 392 -44.72 4.32 -7.00
CA PRO A 392 -45.65 3.61 -6.15
C PRO A 392 -46.95 4.41 -6.07
N HIS A 393 -47.99 3.85 -6.71
CA HIS A 393 -49.39 4.20 -6.55
C HIS A 393 -49.82 4.22 -5.06
N GLU A 394 -50.91 4.96 -4.83
CA GLU A 394 -51.66 5.10 -3.58
C GLU A 394 -51.84 3.81 -2.78
N PRO A 395 -51.90 3.87 -1.43
CA PRO A 395 -52.09 2.70 -0.60
C PRO A 395 -53.52 2.17 -0.74
N ALA A 396 -53.67 0.98 -1.32
CA ALA A 396 -54.92 0.23 -1.27
C ALA A 396 -55.21 -0.22 0.17
N ALA A 397 -56.49 -0.12 0.53
CA ALA A 397 -57.05 -0.33 1.85
C ALA A 397 -56.73 -1.72 2.44
N ARG A 398 -56.48 -1.74 3.76
CA ARG A 398 -56.42 -2.96 4.58
C ARG A 398 -57.81 -3.60 4.68
N PRO A 399 -57.92 -4.93 4.67
CA PRO A 399 -58.95 -5.62 5.43
C PRO A 399 -58.44 -5.97 6.84
N ASP A 400 -59.36 -5.86 7.81
CA ASP A 400 -59.17 -6.15 9.23
C ASP A 400 -58.95 -7.65 9.53
N PRO A 401 -58.44 -7.99 10.74
CA PRO A 401 -57.92 -9.32 11.07
C PRO A 401 -59.02 -10.27 11.56
N ALA A 402 -58.92 -11.54 11.14
CA ALA A 402 -59.60 -12.67 11.79
C ALA A 402 -58.56 -13.57 12.48
N LEU A 403 -58.84 -13.85 13.76
CA LEU A 403 -58.08 -14.67 14.72
C LEU A 403 -58.35 -16.20 14.51
N PRO A 404 -57.65 -17.12 15.19
CA PRO A 404 -56.72 -18.08 14.58
C PRO A 404 -57.24 -19.54 14.57
N THR A 405 -56.61 -20.39 13.76
CA THR A 405 -56.66 -21.85 13.97
C THR A 405 -55.26 -22.45 13.99
N ARG A 406 -55.04 -23.25 15.05
CA ARG A 406 -53.81 -23.95 15.43
C ARG A 406 -53.33 -24.91 14.34
N GLY A 407 -52.04 -24.84 14.02
CA GLY A 407 -51.29 -25.87 13.31
C GLY A 407 -49.87 -25.94 13.90
N HIS A 408 -49.45 -27.14 14.30
CA HIS A 408 -48.19 -27.41 14.98
C HIS A 408 -46.94 -26.93 14.20
N PRO A 409 -45.90 -26.41 14.89
CA PRO A 409 -44.64 -26.06 14.24
C PRO A 409 -43.74 -27.30 14.08
N THR A 410 -43.38 -27.60 12.84
CA THR A 410 -42.17 -28.37 12.51
C THR A 410 -40.95 -27.43 12.57
N PRO A 411 -39.83 -27.80 13.22
CA PRO A 411 -38.70 -26.90 13.37
C PRO A 411 -37.87 -26.82 12.08
N ALA A 412 -37.70 -25.61 11.57
CA ALA A 412 -36.68 -25.26 10.58
C ALA A 412 -35.27 -25.30 11.22
N PRO A 413 -34.20 -25.58 10.44
CA PRO A 413 -32.86 -25.80 10.98
C PRO A 413 -32.27 -24.53 11.60
N ALA A 414 -31.75 -24.67 12.81
CA ALA A 414 -31.10 -23.61 13.55
C ALA A 414 -29.80 -23.18 12.86
N ILE A 415 -29.67 -21.87 12.64
CA ILE A 415 -28.40 -21.19 12.40
C ILE A 415 -27.58 -21.33 13.70
N PRO A 416 -26.35 -21.88 13.70
CA PRO A 416 -25.55 -21.93 14.91
C PRO A 416 -25.09 -20.51 15.27
N GLN A 417 -25.65 -19.97 16.35
CA GLN A 417 -25.10 -18.81 17.04
C GLN A 417 -23.78 -19.17 17.72
N PRO A 418 -22.82 -18.23 17.86
CA PRO A 418 -21.58 -18.50 18.56
C PRO A 418 -21.87 -18.81 20.03
N PHE A 419 -21.43 -20.00 20.45
CA PHE A 419 -21.43 -20.42 21.85
C PHE A 419 -20.52 -19.49 22.67
N LEU A 420 -21.11 -18.47 23.30
CA LEU A 420 -20.57 -17.88 24.52
C LEU A 420 -20.96 -18.79 25.69
N LEU A 421 -20.29 -19.93 25.79
CA LEU A 421 -20.21 -20.65 27.05
C LEU A 421 -19.10 -19.99 27.88
N LEU A 422 -19.50 -19.41 29.00
CA LEU A 422 -18.63 -19.13 30.15
C LEU A 422 -17.89 -20.42 30.52
N ASN A 423 -16.67 -20.58 30.00
CA ASN A 423 -15.85 -21.74 30.33
C ASN A 423 -15.15 -21.44 31.65
N ARG A 424 -15.51 -22.20 32.69
CA ARG A 424 -14.74 -22.26 33.94
C ARG A 424 -13.30 -22.64 33.59
N SER A 425 -12.34 -21.85 34.08
CA SER A 425 -10.92 -21.84 33.71
C SER A 425 -10.24 -23.21 33.85
N ALA A 426 -10.16 -23.96 32.76
CA ALA A 426 -9.07 -24.92 32.61
C ALA A 426 -7.75 -24.11 32.53
N PRO A 427 -6.66 -24.53 33.20
CA PRO A 427 -5.41 -23.82 33.10
C PRO A 427 -4.95 -23.75 31.63
N PRO A 428 -4.24 -22.70 31.19
CA PRO A 428 -3.75 -22.63 29.82
C PRO A 428 -2.66 -23.69 29.57
N TYR A 429 -2.59 -24.22 28.34
CA TYR A 429 -1.51 -25.10 27.89
C TYR A 429 -0.68 -24.40 26.81
N ILE A 430 0.44 -25.00 26.40
CA ILE A 430 1.30 -24.46 25.34
C ILE A 430 1.32 -25.45 24.18
N PRO A 431 0.81 -25.09 22.98
CA PRO A 431 0.95 -25.90 21.80
C PRO A 431 2.41 -25.90 21.33
N LEU A 432 3.06 -27.07 21.40
CA LEU A 432 4.49 -27.21 21.13
C LEU A 432 4.84 -27.67 19.71
N ARG A 433 3.89 -28.14 18.90
CA ARG A 433 4.17 -28.68 17.55
C ARG A 433 3.12 -28.26 16.54
N VAL A 434 3.11 -26.96 16.21
CA VAL A 434 2.21 -26.39 15.20
C VAL A 434 2.96 -26.14 13.90
N ARG A 435 2.53 -26.80 12.82
CA ARG A 435 3.06 -26.58 11.48
C ARG A 435 2.31 -25.44 10.81
N SER A 436 3.04 -24.59 10.11
CA SER A 436 2.46 -23.54 9.29
C SER A 436 2.37 -23.97 7.83
N CYS A 437 1.76 -23.14 6.98
CA CYS A 437 1.72 -23.33 5.54
C CYS A 437 3.13 -23.41 4.89
N TYR A 438 4.18 -22.98 5.59
CA TYR A 438 5.58 -23.13 5.15
C TYR A 438 6.13 -24.55 5.32
N SER A 439 5.41 -25.44 5.99
CA SER A 439 5.50 -26.88 5.75
C SER A 439 4.81 -27.22 4.42
N PHE A 440 5.45 -26.83 3.31
CA PHE A 440 4.84 -26.74 1.97
C PHE A 440 4.01 -27.96 1.59
N LEU A 441 2.74 -27.78 1.26
CA LEU A 441 1.82 -28.86 0.89
C LEU A 441 1.57 -29.92 2.00
N ASP A 442 1.71 -29.55 3.28
CA ASP A 442 1.42 -30.43 4.42
C ASP A 442 0.54 -29.79 5.50
N ALA A 443 0.61 -28.47 5.71
CA ALA A 443 -0.22 -27.75 6.68
C ALA A 443 -0.87 -26.51 6.04
N THR A 444 -1.99 -26.06 6.62
CA THR A 444 -2.85 -25.00 6.06
C THR A 444 -2.81 -23.70 6.84
N LEU A 445 -2.24 -23.70 8.05
CA LEU A 445 -2.26 -22.55 8.96
C LEU A 445 -1.23 -21.50 8.54
N ALA A 446 -1.66 -20.26 8.25
CA ALA A 446 -0.70 -19.17 8.14
C ALA A 446 -0.14 -18.82 9.54
N PRO A 447 1.07 -18.25 9.66
CA PRO A 447 1.63 -17.86 10.96
C PRO A 447 0.70 -17.02 11.83
N LYS A 448 -0.03 -16.07 11.23
CA LYS A 448 -1.05 -15.27 11.91
C LYS A 448 -2.24 -16.09 12.45
N ASP A 449 -2.64 -17.15 11.74
CA ASP A 449 -3.76 -18.00 12.14
C ASP A 449 -3.36 -18.89 13.33
N ILE A 450 -2.08 -19.33 13.37
CA ILE A 450 -1.50 -20.04 14.53
C ILE A 450 -1.60 -19.17 15.79
N VAL A 451 -1.21 -17.90 15.67
CA VAL A 451 -1.25 -16.93 16.77
C VAL A 451 -2.69 -16.62 17.19
N ALA A 452 -3.59 -16.45 16.23
CA ALA A 452 -5.01 -16.20 16.51
C ALA A 452 -5.67 -17.39 17.25
N LEU A 453 -5.34 -18.63 16.88
CA LEU A 453 -5.81 -19.84 17.58
C LEU A 453 -5.24 -19.92 19.01
N ALA A 454 -3.96 -19.57 19.20
CA ALA A 454 -3.36 -19.50 20.52
C ALA A 454 -4.05 -18.44 21.40
N GLN A 455 -4.38 -17.27 20.84
CA GLN A 455 -5.15 -16.22 21.50
C GLN A 455 -6.55 -16.70 21.88
N GLN A 456 -7.24 -17.39 20.96
CA GLN A 456 -8.59 -17.91 21.18
C GLN A 456 -8.69 -18.86 22.38
N TYR A 457 -7.62 -19.61 22.67
CA TYR A 457 -7.56 -20.58 23.77
C TYR A 457 -6.71 -20.11 24.97
N ASP A 458 -6.43 -18.81 25.07
CA ASP A 458 -5.66 -18.17 26.15
C ASP A 458 -4.26 -18.80 26.38
N CYS A 459 -3.62 -19.29 25.31
CA CYS A 459 -2.29 -19.86 25.37
C CYS A 459 -1.24 -18.73 25.50
N PRO A 460 -0.41 -18.69 26.56
CA PRO A 460 0.57 -17.62 26.78
C PRO A 460 1.76 -17.68 25.81
N ALA A 461 2.00 -18.85 25.24
CA ALA A 461 3.03 -19.09 24.23
C ALA A 461 2.53 -20.11 23.21
N VAL A 462 3.13 -20.12 22.03
CA VAL A 462 2.88 -21.13 20.99
C VAL A 462 4.17 -21.39 20.21
N ALA A 463 4.41 -22.66 19.86
CA ALA A 463 5.56 -23.05 19.05
C ALA A 463 5.17 -23.33 17.60
N MET A 464 5.83 -22.65 16.67
CA MET A 464 5.76 -22.95 15.24
C MET A 464 6.96 -23.83 14.86
N VAL A 465 6.66 -24.98 14.26
CA VAL A 465 7.59 -26.09 14.07
C VAL A 465 7.47 -26.64 12.66
N ASP A 466 8.00 -25.91 11.69
CA ASP A 466 7.93 -26.32 10.27
C ASP A 466 8.97 -27.40 9.93
N ILE A 467 8.68 -28.16 8.86
CA ILE A 467 9.53 -29.30 8.48
C ILE A 467 10.79 -28.81 7.76
N GLY A 468 11.94 -28.96 8.42
CA GLY A 468 13.26 -28.68 7.86
C GLY A 468 13.47 -27.27 7.33
N ASN A 469 12.73 -26.27 7.82
CA ASN A 469 12.87 -24.89 7.37
C ASN A 469 12.40 -23.86 8.41
N LEU A 470 12.67 -22.59 8.12
CA LEU A 470 12.29 -21.42 8.93
C LEU A 470 11.61 -20.34 8.09
N HIS A 471 11.04 -20.68 6.92
CA HIS A 471 10.54 -19.68 5.97
C HIS A 471 9.50 -18.72 6.58
N GLY A 472 8.65 -19.19 7.49
CA GLY A 472 7.64 -18.39 8.17
C GLY A 472 8.08 -17.71 9.47
N ALA A 473 9.34 -17.85 9.90
CA ALA A 473 9.78 -17.49 11.26
C ALA A 473 9.59 -16.01 11.56
N VAL A 474 9.95 -15.12 10.64
CA VAL A 474 9.77 -13.66 10.80
C VAL A 474 8.28 -13.34 10.96
N ALA A 475 7.45 -13.68 9.97
CA ALA A 475 6.01 -13.43 10.00
C ALA A 475 5.32 -13.97 11.26
N PHE A 476 5.75 -15.14 11.75
CA PHE A 476 5.26 -15.72 13.00
C PHE A 476 5.63 -14.88 14.23
N THR A 477 6.89 -14.50 14.37
CA THR A 477 7.33 -13.66 15.50
C THR A 477 6.68 -12.28 15.50
N GLU A 478 6.44 -11.69 14.32
CA GLU A 478 5.75 -10.41 14.22
C GLU A 478 4.29 -10.51 14.66
N ALA A 479 3.56 -11.50 14.14
CA ALA A 479 2.17 -11.75 14.53
C ALA A 479 2.05 -12.03 16.04
N ALA A 480 2.95 -12.87 16.59
CA ALA A 480 2.95 -13.19 18.01
C ALA A 480 3.20 -11.95 18.89
N ARG A 481 4.15 -11.09 18.49
CA ARG A 481 4.46 -9.84 19.19
C ARG A 481 3.26 -8.88 19.19
N GLU A 482 2.59 -8.71 18.06
CA GLU A 482 1.38 -7.87 17.95
C GLU A 482 0.22 -8.40 18.82
N ALA A 483 0.14 -9.72 18.94
CA ALA A 483 -0.84 -10.42 19.75
C ALA A 483 -0.51 -10.49 21.25
N GLY A 484 0.71 -10.14 21.67
CA GLY A 484 1.18 -10.31 23.04
C GLY A 484 1.41 -11.77 23.46
N ILE A 485 1.57 -12.69 22.50
CA ILE A 485 1.89 -14.11 22.75
C ILE A 485 3.40 -14.31 22.63
N GLN A 486 3.99 -15.13 23.50
CA GLN A 486 5.39 -15.52 23.36
C GLN A 486 5.57 -16.50 22.17
N PRO A 487 6.34 -16.15 21.13
CA PRO A 487 6.67 -17.08 20.06
C PRO A 487 7.77 -18.05 20.50
N VAL A 488 7.59 -19.34 20.24
CA VAL A 488 8.66 -20.35 20.35
C VAL A 488 9.03 -20.81 18.94
N LEU A 489 10.25 -20.53 18.52
CA LEU A 489 10.75 -20.95 17.21
C LEU A 489 11.27 -22.39 17.29
N GLY A 490 10.81 -23.23 16.38
CA GLY A 490 11.30 -24.59 16.25
C GLY A 490 11.22 -25.14 14.83
N VAL A 491 11.77 -26.34 14.68
CA VAL A 491 11.85 -27.07 13.41
C VAL A 491 11.63 -28.55 13.70
N GLU A 492 10.95 -29.23 12.80
CA GLU A 492 10.88 -30.69 12.80
C GLU A 492 11.83 -31.26 11.73
N LEU A 493 12.72 -32.16 12.14
CA LEU A 493 13.61 -32.93 11.28
C LEU A 493 13.24 -34.41 11.34
N THR A 494 13.56 -35.16 10.28
CA THR A 494 13.60 -36.62 10.33
C THR A 494 15.05 -37.04 10.52
N VAL A 495 15.37 -37.75 11.60
CA VAL A 495 16.72 -38.21 11.92
C VAL A 495 16.69 -39.71 12.16
N GLU A 496 17.47 -40.48 11.41
CA GLU A 496 17.48 -41.95 11.48
C GLU A 496 16.06 -42.55 11.40
N GLY A 497 15.20 -41.96 10.58
CA GLY A 497 13.82 -42.40 10.35
C GLY A 497 12.81 -42.01 11.44
N ALA A 498 13.19 -41.21 12.44
CA ALA A 498 12.29 -40.70 13.48
C ALA A 498 12.21 -39.16 13.53
N PRO A 499 11.06 -38.59 13.93
CA PRO A 499 10.93 -37.14 14.07
C PRO A 499 11.72 -36.60 15.27
N LEU A 500 12.54 -35.59 15.03
CA LEU A 500 13.25 -34.81 16.04
C LEU A 500 12.78 -33.36 15.96
N ILE A 501 12.16 -32.86 17.02
CA ILE A 501 11.71 -31.47 17.12
C ILE A 501 12.77 -30.68 17.87
N LEU A 502 13.23 -29.59 17.27
CA LEU A 502 14.23 -28.70 17.85
C LEU A 502 13.60 -27.33 18.14
N TYR A 503 13.84 -26.78 19.32
CA TYR A 503 13.46 -25.42 19.68
C TYR A 503 14.69 -24.56 19.97
N VAL A 504 14.56 -23.27 19.72
CA VAL A 504 15.62 -22.28 19.93
C VAL A 504 15.57 -21.75 21.37
N GLU A 505 16.58 -22.10 22.18
CA GLU A 505 16.74 -21.59 23.56
C GLU A 505 17.53 -20.28 23.59
N SER A 506 18.54 -20.13 22.72
CA SER A 506 19.45 -18.97 22.71
C SER A 506 19.85 -18.55 21.30
N ALA A 507 20.52 -17.39 21.18
CA ALA A 507 21.07 -16.91 19.90
C ALA A 507 22.09 -17.89 19.29
N ARG A 508 22.90 -18.55 20.14
CA ARG A 508 23.79 -19.63 19.71
C ARG A 508 23.01 -20.82 19.17
N GLY A 509 21.90 -21.15 19.82
CA GLY A 509 20.94 -22.15 19.35
C GLY A 509 20.37 -21.82 17.98
N TYR A 510 19.93 -20.58 17.78
CA TYR A 510 19.42 -20.11 16.49
C TYR A 510 20.47 -20.28 15.39
N ALA A 511 21.70 -19.82 15.63
CA ALA A 511 22.79 -19.95 14.65
C ALA A 511 23.11 -21.42 14.33
N ASN A 512 23.11 -22.27 15.35
CA ASN A 512 23.28 -23.70 15.19
C ASN A 512 22.14 -24.35 14.38
N LEU A 513 20.89 -23.97 14.63
CA LEU A 513 19.75 -24.43 13.85
C LEU A 513 19.86 -23.98 12.40
N CYS A 514 20.26 -22.74 12.15
CA CYS A 514 20.49 -22.24 10.79
C CYS A 514 21.58 -23.05 10.07
N ARG A 515 22.67 -23.43 10.75
CA ARG A 515 23.71 -24.31 10.20
C ARG A 515 23.19 -25.71 9.89
N ILE A 516 22.40 -26.30 10.78
CA ILE A 516 21.79 -27.64 10.56
C ILE A 516 20.88 -27.60 9.33
N LEU A 517 20.10 -26.53 9.20
CA LEU A 517 19.18 -26.35 8.09
C LEU A 517 19.87 -26.04 6.77
N SER A 518 21.02 -25.36 6.81
CA SER A 518 21.71 -24.93 5.61
C SER A 518 22.45 -26.09 4.95
N GLU A 519 22.17 -26.32 3.67
CA GLU A 519 22.83 -27.36 2.87
C GLU A 519 24.29 -26.94 2.58
N ASP A 520 25.26 -27.71 3.08
CA ASP A 520 26.71 -27.57 2.83
C ASP A 520 27.31 -26.17 3.08
N LEU A 521 27.11 -25.60 4.27
CA LEU A 521 28.03 -24.54 4.74
C LEU A 521 29.37 -25.19 5.15
N PRO A 522 30.53 -24.72 4.63
CA PRO A 522 31.83 -25.28 4.99
C PRO A 522 32.08 -25.17 6.50
N ASP A 523 32.83 -26.14 7.04
CA ASP A 523 33.21 -26.22 8.46
C ASP A 523 33.87 -24.90 8.91
N PRO A 524 33.42 -24.27 10.01
CA PRO A 524 34.00 -23.03 10.52
C PRO A 524 35.47 -23.15 10.96
N THR A 525 35.99 -24.37 11.10
CA THR A 525 37.39 -24.63 11.46
C THR A 525 38.29 -24.86 10.24
N ALA A 526 37.74 -24.95 9.03
CA ALA A 526 38.50 -25.07 7.81
C ALA A 526 39.16 -23.72 7.45
N PRO A 527 40.48 -23.67 7.19
CA PRO A 527 41.11 -22.46 6.70
C PRO A 527 40.45 -22.03 5.37
N PRO A 528 40.33 -20.72 5.08
CA PRO A 528 39.81 -20.26 3.81
C PRO A 528 40.65 -20.88 2.68
N GLY A 529 40.04 -21.79 1.92
CA GLY A 529 40.67 -22.46 0.78
C GLY A 529 40.95 -21.46 -0.35
N PRO A 530 41.86 -21.80 -1.27
CA PRO A 530 42.24 -20.91 -2.36
C PRO A 530 41.07 -20.66 -3.31
N ASP A 531 41.01 -19.43 -3.83
CA ASP A 531 40.05 -18.83 -4.76
C ASP A 531 39.53 -19.78 -5.86
N ARG A 532 38.52 -20.58 -5.56
CA ARG A 532 37.63 -21.17 -6.58
C ARG A 532 36.18 -20.98 -6.16
N PRO A 533 35.30 -20.47 -7.05
CA PRO A 533 33.87 -20.37 -6.76
C PRO A 533 33.30 -21.75 -6.41
N PRO A 534 32.29 -21.84 -5.52
CA PRO A 534 31.42 -23.01 -5.49
C PRO A 534 30.70 -23.09 -6.84
N THR A 535 31.24 -23.91 -7.73
CA THR A 535 30.62 -24.36 -8.95
C THR A 535 29.51 -25.36 -8.63
N PRO A 536 28.59 -25.67 -9.56
CA PRO A 536 27.72 -26.83 -9.42
C PRO A 536 28.51 -28.09 -9.02
N ASP A 537 29.77 -28.22 -9.44
CA ASP A 537 30.71 -29.31 -9.10
C ASP A 537 31.21 -29.35 -7.65
N ASP A 538 30.99 -28.29 -6.86
CA ASP A 538 31.34 -28.24 -5.44
C ASP A 538 30.17 -28.65 -4.53
N THR A 539 29.09 -29.17 -5.13
CA THR A 539 28.04 -29.89 -4.40
C THR A 539 28.38 -31.37 -4.39
N THR A 540 28.03 -32.09 -3.31
CA THR A 540 28.17 -33.54 -3.29
C THR A 540 27.56 -34.14 -4.56
N GLU A 541 28.21 -35.14 -5.17
CA GLU A 541 27.70 -35.79 -6.40
C GLU A 541 26.22 -36.20 -6.27
N GLU A 542 25.80 -36.57 -5.05
CA GLU A 542 24.41 -36.84 -4.68
C GLU A 542 23.48 -35.62 -4.83
N LEU A 543 23.88 -34.44 -4.34
CA LEU A 543 23.10 -33.21 -4.45
C LEU A 543 23.03 -32.70 -5.89
N GLN A 544 24.10 -32.87 -6.67
CA GLN A 544 24.07 -32.63 -8.11
C GLN A 544 23.06 -33.54 -8.80
N GLN A 545 23.12 -34.84 -8.52
CA GLN A 545 22.21 -35.84 -9.09
C GLN A 545 20.76 -35.57 -8.67
N GLU A 546 20.49 -35.11 -7.45
CA GLU A 546 19.15 -34.73 -7.01
C GLU A 546 18.62 -33.46 -7.69
N ILE A 547 19.47 -32.44 -7.89
CA ILE A 547 19.11 -31.23 -8.62
C ILE A 547 18.87 -31.56 -10.10
N LEU A 548 19.74 -32.38 -10.70
CA LEU A 548 19.61 -32.89 -12.07
C LEU A 548 18.38 -33.80 -12.24
N ALA A 549 18.01 -34.57 -11.20
CA ALA A 549 16.81 -35.40 -11.16
C ALA A 549 15.52 -34.61 -10.87
N GLY A 550 15.62 -33.29 -10.64
CA GLY A 550 14.46 -32.41 -10.43
C GLY A 550 13.81 -32.52 -9.06
N THR A 551 14.54 -32.99 -8.03
CA THR A 551 14.05 -33.07 -6.65
C THR A 551 13.78 -31.66 -6.11
N SER A 552 12.56 -31.41 -5.64
CA SER A 552 12.18 -30.07 -5.14
C SER A 552 12.90 -29.70 -3.85
N VAL A 553 13.17 -28.42 -3.62
CA VAL A 553 13.70 -27.89 -2.34
C VAL A 553 12.88 -28.37 -1.15
N ALA A 554 11.54 -28.34 -1.26
CA ALA A 554 10.65 -28.81 -0.21
C ALA A 554 10.77 -30.31 0.06
N SER A 555 11.16 -31.12 -0.93
CA SER A 555 11.47 -32.54 -0.74
C SER A 555 12.79 -32.72 0.01
N ARG A 556 13.83 -31.95 -0.35
CA ARG A 556 15.13 -31.96 0.35
C ARG A 556 15.01 -31.51 1.82
N GLN A 557 14.17 -30.53 2.11
CA GLN A 557 13.86 -30.12 3.49
C GLN A 557 13.21 -31.25 4.33
N ARG A 558 12.61 -32.26 3.70
CA ARG A 558 12.02 -33.44 4.36
C ARG A 558 12.95 -34.65 4.43
N ARG A 559 14.18 -34.54 3.92
CA ARG A 559 15.11 -35.67 3.85
C ARG A 559 15.37 -36.26 5.22
N ASN A 560 15.60 -37.57 5.25
CA ASN A 560 16.10 -38.23 6.44
C ASN A 560 17.56 -37.81 6.65
N ARG A 561 17.88 -37.33 7.84
CA ARG A 561 19.22 -36.85 8.22
C ARG A 561 19.93 -37.88 9.07
N SER A 562 21.25 -37.88 8.97
CA SER A 562 22.07 -38.69 9.88
C SER A 562 22.23 -37.99 11.22
N ARG A 563 22.37 -38.76 12.29
CA ARG A 563 22.68 -38.22 13.62
C ARG A 563 23.98 -37.39 13.64
N ARG A 564 24.95 -37.74 12.79
CA ARG A 564 26.24 -37.07 12.65
C ARG A 564 26.12 -35.61 12.19
N GLU A 565 25.09 -35.27 11.42
CA GLU A 565 24.86 -33.89 10.96
C GLU A 565 24.56 -32.90 12.10
N LEU A 566 24.14 -33.42 13.27
CA LEU A 566 23.81 -32.64 14.46
C LEU A 566 25.00 -32.48 15.43
N GLU A 567 26.04 -33.31 15.31
CA GLU A 567 27.18 -33.31 16.23
C GLU A 567 27.89 -31.95 16.23
N GLY A 568 28.18 -31.43 17.43
CA GLY A 568 28.79 -30.10 17.61
C GLY A 568 27.87 -28.90 17.33
N ARG A 569 26.61 -29.13 16.92
CA ARG A 569 25.64 -28.08 16.55
C ARG A 569 24.37 -28.10 17.39
N THR A 570 24.40 -28.71 18.58
CA THR A 570 23.21 -28.85 19.43
C THR A 570 23.16 -27.86 20.59
N GLU A 571 24.22 -27.10 20.85
CA GLU A 571 24.25 -26.12 21.95
C GLU A 571 23.24 -24.98 21.73
N GLY A 572 22.51 -24.60 22.79
CA GLY A 572 21.44 -23.61 22.73
C GLY A 572 20.13 -24.10 22.08
N LEU A 573 20.03 -25.39 21.78
CA LEU A 573 18.81 -26.04 21.29
C LEU A 573 18.19 -26.96 22.33
N ILE A 574 16.87 -27.04 22.34
CA ILE A 574 16.08 -28.02 23.10
C ILE A 574 15.51 -29.04 22.13
N ALA A 575 15.56 -30.32 22.48
CA ALA A 575 15.11 -31.41 21.62
C ALA A 575 13.93 -32.18 22.21
N VAL A 576 12.97 -32.54 21.36
CA VAL A 576 11.83 -33.40 21.69
C VAL A 576 11.69 -34.48 20.64
N ALA A 577 11.74 -35.76 21.03
CA ALA A 577 11.70 -36.90 20.10
C ALA A 577 10.96 -38.10 20.73
N PRO A 578 10.43 -39.04 19.93
CA PRO A 578 9.69 -40.20 20.46
C PRO A 578 10.60 -41.25 21.12
N ASP A 579 11.91 -41.19 20.91
CA ASP A 579 12.90 -42.13 21.45
C ASP A 579 14.22 -41.42 21.81
N ARG A 580 15.12 -42.14 22.50
CA ARG A 580 16.33 -41.56 23.11
C ARG A 580 17.56 -41.49 22.19
N ARG A 581 17.44 -41.80 20.89
CA ARG A 581 18.61 -41.93 19.98
C ARG A 581 19.49 -40.68 19.88
N CYS A 582 18.90 -39.50 20.09
CA CYS A 582 19.62 -38.23 20.08
C CYS A 582 19.82 -37.62 21.47
N ALA A 583 19.41 -38.29 22.56
CA ALA A 583 19.35 -37.69 23.89
C ALA A 583 20.72 -37.20 24.40
N ASP A 584 21.79 -37.94 24.11
CA ASP A 584 23.15 -37.61 24.50
C ASP A 584 23.69 -36.34 23.82
N LEU A 585 23.15 -35.96 22.66
CA LEU A 585 23.51 -34.71 21.99
C LEU A 585 22.90 -33.47 22.68
N PHE A 586 21.90 -33.66 23.55
CA PHE A 586 21.16 -32.58 24.22
C PHE A 586 21.17 -32.77 25.75
N PRO A 587 22.35 -32.79 26.41
CA PRO A 587 22.43 -33.02 27.85
C PRO A 587 21.64 -31.95 28.63
N GLY A 588 20.70 -32.38 29.47
CA GLY A 588 19.80 -31.51 30.25
C GLY A 588 18.78 -30.71 29.41
N ARG A 589 18.65 -31.04 28.12
CA ARG A 589 17.85 -30.29 27.12
C ARG A 589 17.02 -31.20 26.22
N PHE A 590 16.84 -32.46 26.62
CA PHE A 590 16.11 -33.48 25.87
C PHE A 590 14.81 -33.87 26.59
N TYR A 591 13.73 -34.04 25.83
CA TYR A 591 12.45 -34.52 26.35
C TYR A 591 11.89 -35.61 25.43
N LEU A 592 11.20 -36.57 26.02
CA LEU A 592 10.49 -37.60 25.27
C LEU A 592 9.09 -37.11 24.86
N ALA A 593 8.76 -37.25 23.57
CA ALA A 593 7.45 -36.92 23.04
C ALA A 593 6.43 -38.00 23.43
N ALA A 594 5.35 -37.59 24.11
CA ALA A 594 4.23 -38.47 24.37
C ALA A 594 3.11 -38.24 23.34
N ALA A 595 2.60 -39.33 22.73
CA ALA A 595 1.54 -39.30 21.72
C ALA A 595 0.15 -39.69 22.26
N GLY A 596 0.00 -39.90 23.57
CA GLY A 596 -1.19 -40.48 24.20
C GLY A 596 -0.81 -41.55 25.23
N SER A 597 -1.74 -42.48 25.53
CA SER A 597 -1.75 -43.44 26.65
C SER A 597 -0.64 -44.51 26.67
N ALA A 598 0.61 -44.12 26.43
CA ALA A 598 1.78 -44.97 26.66
C ALA A 598 2.23 -44.82 28.11
N HIS A 599 2.15 -45.90 28.89
CA HIS A 599 2.74 -45.95 30.22
C HIS A 599 4.26 -45.74 30.14
N PRO A 600 4.88 -45.02 31.09
CA PRO A 600 6.32 -44.89 31.15
C PRO A 600 6.96 -46.28 31.31
N ALA A 601 7.96 -46.59 30.48
CA ALA A 601 8.76 -47.79 30.68
C ALA A 601 9.59 -47.61 31.98
N PRO A 602 9.66 -48.63 32.86
CA PRO A 602 10.48 -48.53 34.07
C PRO A 602 11.95 -48.32 33.68
N GLY A 603 12.56 -47.21 34.12
CA GLY A 603 13.95 -46.83 33.81
C GLY A 603 14.15 -45.58 32.94
N ASP A 604 13.07 -44.92 32.50
CA ASP A 604 13.18 -43.64 31.77
C ASP A 604 13.54 -42.48 32.73
N SER A 605 14.74 -41.93 32.57
CA SER A 605 15.22 -40.74 33.30
C SER A 605 14.77 -39.41 32.68
N GLU A 606 14.31 -39.41 31.42
CA GLU A 606 13.99 -38.19 30.67
C GLU A 606 12.53 -37.73 30.89
N PRO A 607 12.27 -36.42 31.01
CA PRO A 607 10.93 -35.89 31.14
C PRO A 607 10.09 -36.11 29.87
N ARG A 608 8.81 -36.46 30.04
CA ARG A 608 7.86 -36.73 28.94
C ARG A 608 6.88 -35.57 28.75
N VAL A 609 6.87 -34.97 27.57
CA VAL A 609 6.01 -33.82 27.24
C VAL A 609 4.96 -34.18 26.19
N LEU A 610 3.74 -33.68 26.35
CA LEU A 610 2.65 -33.87 25.39
C LEU A 610 2.88 -32.95 24.18
N CYS A 611 3.16 -33.54 23.02
CA CYS A 611 3.57 -32.79 21.83
C CYS A 611 2.90 -33.31 20.54
N PRO A 612 1.55 -33.32 20.47
CA PRO A 612 0.85 -33.82 19.30
C PRO A 612 1.00 -32.84 18.12
N PRO A 613 1.19 -33.35 16.88
CA PRO A 613 1.28 -32.49 15.70
C PRO A 613 -0.04 -31.80 15.39
N VAL A 614 0.05 -30.55 14.94
CA VAL A 614 -1.04 -29.71 14.45
C VAL A 614 -0.73 -29.22 13.04
N HIS A 615 -1.66 -29.39 12.11
CA HIS A 615 -1.51 -29.07 10.68
C HIS A 615 -2.60 -28.13 10.15
N TYR A 616 -3.75 -28.07 10.80
CA TYR A 616 -4.91 -27.28 10.39
C TYR A 616 -5.68 -26.76 11.62
N GLY A 617 -6.55 -25.77 11.44
CA GLY A 617 -7.16 -25.05 12.56
C GLY A 617 -8.29 -25.83 13.23
N THR A 618 -9.25 -26.30 12.43
CA THR A 618 -10.47 -26.93 12.94
C THR A 618 -10.69 -28.31 12.30
N PRO A 619 -11.46 -29.23 12.92
CA PRO A 619 -11.74 -30.54 12.36
C PRO A 619 -12.33 -30.51 10.94
N GLU A 620 -13.09 -29.47 10.59
CA GLU A 620 -13.70 -29.31 9.26
C GLU A 620 -12.65 -29.08 8.15
N GLU A 621 -11.46 -28.62 8.49
CA GLU A 621 -10.34 -28.42 7.55
C GLU A 621 -9.58 -29.72 7.23
N GLN A 622 -9.97 -30.86 7.81
CA GLN A 622 -9.36 -32.15 7.52
C GLN A 622 -9.43 -32.50 6.02
N GLU A 623 -10.53 -32.17 5.34
CA GLU A 623 -10.66 -32.40 3.89
C GLU A 623 -9.67 -31.55 3.10
N LEU A 624 -9.50 -30.27 3.45
CA LEU A 624 -8.51 -29.38 2.83
C LEU A 624 -7.08 -29.90 3.02
N HIS A 625 -6.76 -30.37 4.23
CA HIS A 625 -5.48 -31.00 4.50
C HIS A 625 -5.25 -32.24 3.62
N LEU A 626 -6.26 -33.10 3.44
CA LEU A 626 -6.16 -34.26 2.56
C LEU A 626 -6.01 -33.88 1.09
N ILE A 627 -6.70 -32.84 0.63
CA ILE A 627 -6.51 -32.26 -0.71
C ILE A 627 -5.07 -31.83 -0.89
N LEU A 628 -4.51 -31.11 0.09
CA LEU A 628 -3.13 -30.62 0.04
C LEU A 628 -2.11 -31.78 0.00
N GLN A 629 -2.31 -32.83 0.80
CA GLN A 629 -1.49 -34.05 0.75
C GLN A 629 -1.65 -34.80 -0.58
N SER A 630 -2.84 -34.78 -1.18
CA SER A 630 -3.09 -35.34 -2.51
C SER A 630 -2.35 -34.58 -3.61
N ILE A 631 -2.30 -33.24 -3.54
CA ILE A 631 -1.48 -32.42 -4.44
C ILE A 631 0.00 -32.79 -4.29
N ARG A 632 0.48 -32.92 -3.04
CA ARG A 632 1.87 -33.30 -2.73
C ARG A 632 2.25 -34.68 -3.26
N THR A 633 1.39 -35.67 -3.02
CA THR A 633 1.64 -37.08 -3.38
C THR A 633 1.22 -37.42 -4.81
N ARG A 634 0.64 -36.47 -5.55
CA ARG A 634 0.09 -36.66 -6.90
C ARG A 634 -0.93 -37.80 -6.96
N THR A 635 -1.82 -37.86 -5.96
CA THR A 635 -2.87 -38.89 -5.85
C THR A 635 -4.26 -38.27 -5.79
N LEU A 636 -5.28 -39.03 -6.17
CA LEU A 636 -6.68 -38.59 -6.02
C LEU A 636 -7.07 -38.47 -4.54
N LEU A 637 -8.10 -37.68 -4.22
CA LEU A 637 -8.53 -37.42 -2.84
C LEU A 637 -8.76 -38.70 -2.04
N ARG A 638 -9.42 -39.70 -2.65
CA ARG A 638 -9.75 -40.99 -2.03
C ARG A 638 -8.71 -42.08 -2.25
N GLN A 639 -7.68 -41.82 -3.05
CA GLN A 639 -6.60 -42.79 -3.26
C GLN A 639 -5.72 -42.87 -2.02
N THR A 640 -5.48 -44.10 -1.55
CA THR A 640 -4.61 -44.38 -0.39
C THR A 640 -3.15 -44.15 -0.73
N HIS A 641 -2.40 -43.55 0.18
CA HIS A 641 -0.96 -43.36 0.06
C HIS A 641 -0.33 -43.39 1.47
N PRO A 642 0.86 -43.98 1.68
CA PRO A 642 1.50 -44.07 3.00
C PRO A 642 1.70 -42.71 3.69
N GLU A 643 1.96 -41.68 2.89
CA GLU A 643 2.15 -40.30 3.37
C GLU A 643 0.86 -39.49 3.51
N LYS A 644 -0.31 -40.09 3.27
CA LYS A 644 -1.63 -39.46 3.51
C LYS A 644 -2.18 -39.89 4.86
N HIS A 645 -2.53 -38.92 5.70
CA HIS A 645 -2.90 -39.14 7.09
C HIS A 645 -4.40 -39.00 7.35
N ALA A 646 -5.23 -39.66 6.54
CA ALA A 646 -6.70 -39.55 6.61
C ALA A 646 -7.32 -39.93 7.97
N ALA A 647 -6.68 -40.80 8.75
CA ALA A 647 -7.22 -41.26 10.03
C ALA A 647 -6.77 -40.42 11.25
N ARG A 648 -5.88 -39.43 11.09
CA ARG A 648 -5.31 -38.67 12.22
C ARG A 648 -6.04 -37.36 12.44
N ARG A 649 -6.43 -37.09 13.70
CA ARG A 649 -6.88 -35.76 14.13
C ARG A 649 -5.65 -34.87 14.31
N LEU A 650 -5.46 -33.92 13.40
CA LEU A 650 -4.31 -33.01 13.36
C LEU A 650 -4.76 -31.55 13.46
N HIS A 651 -5.98 -31.30 13.93
CA HIS A 651 -6.47 -29.95 14.18
C HIS A 651 -5.81 -29.34 15.42
N PHE A 652 -5.90 -28.02 15.54
CA PHE A 652 -5.51 -27.30 16.74
C PHE A 652 -6.50 -27.66 17.86
N ARG A 653 -6.04 -28.52 18.79
CA ARG A 653 -6.89 -29.10 19.83
C ARG A 653 -7.31 -28.06 20.86
N THR A 654 -8.52 -28.21 21.38
CA THR A 654 -8.98 -27.39 22.50
C THR A 654 -8.29 -27.79 23.82
N PRO A 655 -8.27 -26.92 24.85
CA PRO A 655 -7.75 -27.28 26.17
C PRO A 655 -8.37 -28.57 26.74
N THR A 656 -9.66 -28.81 26.50
CA THR A 656 -10.37 -30.01 26.96
C THR A 656 -9.88 -31.28 26.25
N GLU A 657 -9.64 -31.22 24.93
CA GLU A 657 -9.05 -32.34 24.19
C GLU A 657 -7.62 -32.62 24.63
N MET A 658 -6.85 -31.58 24.95
CA MET A 658 -5.50 -31.72 25.49
C MET A 658 -5.49 -32.35 26.88
N ASP A 659 -6.42 -31.98 27.76
CA ASP A 659 -6.57 -32.61 29.08
C ASP A 659 -6.97 -34.09 28.98
N ALA A 660 -7.82 -34.43 28.02
CA ALA A 660 -8.17 -35.82 27.76
C ALA A 660 -6.95 -36.65 27.30
N LEU A 661 -6.10 -36.10 26.43
CA LEU A 661 -4.87 -36.74 25.97
C LEU A 661 -3.80 -36.85 27.07
N GLY A 662 -3.68 -35.83 27.91
CA GLY A 662 -2.69 -35.74 28.97
C GLY A 662 -3.09 -36.43 30.28
N ARG A 663 -4.27 -37.07 30.35
CA ARG A 663 -4.82 -37.66 31.59
C ARG A 663 -3.87 -38.66 32.26
N SER A 664 -3.09 -39.40 31.48
CA SER A 664 -2.13 -40.40 31.97
C SER A 664 -0.71 -39.87 32.19
N LEU A 665 -0.47 -38.58 31.96
CA LEU A 665 0.86 -37.96 32.02
C LEU A 665 0.89 -36.90 33.13
N PRO A 666 1.45 -37.18 34.32
CA PRO A 666 1.56 -36.15 35.34
C PRO A 666 2.46 -35.01 34.86
N HIS A 667 2.15 -33.76 35.24
CA HIS A 667 2.96 -32.56 34.98
C HIS A 667 3.22 -32.18 33.50
N TRP A 668 2.53 -32.76 32.52
CA TRP A 668 2.75 -32.44 31.09
C TRP A 668 2.61 -30.94 30.77
N ARG A 669 1.70 -30.23 31.45
CA ARG A 669 1.50 -28.78 31.34
C ARG A 669 2.68 -27.98 31.87
N ALA A 670 3.27 -28.42 32.98
CA ALA A 670 4.43 -27.77 33.59
C ALA A 670 5.67 -27.91 32.70
N LEU A 671 5.90 -29.10 32.13
CA LEU A 671 6.99 -29.33 31.17
C LEU A 671 6.82 -28.51 29.90
N GLY A 672 5.59 -28.38 29.38
CA GLY A 672 5.33 -27.51 28.24
C GLY A 672 5.62 -26.04 28.53
N ARG A 673 5.28 -25.58 29.74
CA ARG A 673 5.63 -24.24 30.24
C ARG A 673 7.12 -24.06 30.41
N GLU A 674 7.82 -25.05 30.97
CA GLU A 674 9.28 -25.01 31.14
C GLU A 674 9.98 -24.82 29.78
N ILE A 675 9.62 -25.62 28.77
CA ILE A 675 10.21 -25.49 27.42
C ILE A 675 9.99 -24.08 26.87
N ALA A 676 8.76 -23.56 26.97
CA ALA A 676 8.47 -22.20 26.51
C ALA A 676 9.25 -21.14 27.31
N GLU A 677 9.31 -21.24 28.64
CA GLU A 677 10.03 -20.30 29.48
C GLU A 677 11.54 -20.27 29.20
N ARG A 678 12.12 -21.39 28.76
CA ARG A 678 13.50 -21.48 28.31
C ARG A 678 13.70 -20.90 26.90
N CYS A 679 12.73 -21.08 26.01
CA CYS A 679 12.76 -20.57 24.63
C CYS A 679 12.31 -19.10 24.54
N ARG A 680 13.18 -18.18 24.98
CA ARG A 680 12.94 -16.71 24.92
C ARG A 680 13.75 -16.00 23.85
N PHE A 681 14.35 -16.73 22.91
CA PHE A 681 15.09 -16.12 21.81
C PHE A 681 14.18 -15.18 21.00
N VAL A 682 14.71 -14.00 20.69
CA VAL A 682 14.03 -12.98 19.87
C VAL A 682 14.83 -12.82 18.59
N LEU A 683 14.16 -12.94 17.44
CA LEU A 683 14.80 -12.69 16.15
C LEU A 683 15.36 -11.26 16.12
N PRO A 684 16.61 -11.07 15.67
CA PRO A 684 17.20 -9.75 15.58
C PRO A 684 16.39 -8.90 14.61
N ARG A 685 15.91 -7.74 15.09
CA ARG A 685 15.41 -6.66 14.24
C ARG A 685 16.56 -5.69 14.03
N GLY A 686 17.15 -5.76 12.86
CA GLY A 686 18.40 -5.08 12.57
C GLY A 686 18.17 -3.66 12.08
N ARG A 687 19.04 -2.73 12.50
CA ARG A 687 19.40 -1.63 11.60
C ARG A 687 20.00 -2.24 10.32
N PRO A 688 19.77 -1.64 9.14
CA PRO A 688 20.39 -2.11 7.92
C PRO A 688 21.89 -2.37 8.09
N GLN A 689 22.32 -3.59 7.78
CA GLN A 689 23.72 -3.99 7.86
C GLN A 689 24.33 -3.96 6.46
N PHE A 690 25.09 -2.90 6.17
CA PHE A 690 25.79 -2.82 4.90
C PHE A 690 27.00 -3.75 4.88
N PRO A 691 27.35 -4.29 3.69
CA PRO A 691 28.58 -5.03 3.52
C PRO A 691 29.75 -4.10 3.78
N SER A 692 30.77 -4.59 4.48
CA SER A 692 31.98 -3.80 4.70
C SER A 692 32.75 -3.61 3.40
N TYR A 693 33.22 -2.39 3.16
CA TYR A 693 34.14 -2.09 2.05
C TYR A 693 35.45 -1.58 2.60
N ILE A 694 36.57 -2.21 2.22
CA ILE A 694 37.91 -1.80 2.62
C ILE A 694 38.57 -1.11 1.41
N PRO A 695 38.76 0.22 1.45
CA PRO A 695 39.44 0.93 0.38
C PRO A 695 40.86 0.39 0.15
N PRO A 696 41.29 0.24 -1.12
CA PRO A 696 42.60 -0.31 -1.45
C PRO A 696 43.77 0.59 -1.01
N ASP A 697 43.51 1.88 -0.77
CA ASP A 697 44.49 2.87 -0.32
C ASP A 697 44.59 2.96 1.22
N GLY A 698 43.80 2.17 1.95
CA GLY A 698 43.74 2.19 3.41
C GLY A 698 43.03 3.40 4.02
N SER A 699 42.40 4.26 3.20
CA SER A 699 41.62 5.40 3.68
C SER A 699 40.27 4.97 4.27
N THR A 700 39.55 5.90 4.90
CA THR A 700 38.17 5.63 5.35
C THR A 700 37.21 5.56 4.16
N PRO A 701 36.14 4.75 4.21
CA PRO A 701 35.14 4.68 3.14
C PRO A 701 34.63 6.05 2.68
N GLY A 702 34.34 6.96 3.62
CA GLY A 702 33.89 8.31 3.29
C GLY A 702 34.94 9.19 2.60
N ALA A 703 36.23 9.05 2.97
CA ALA A 703 37.31 9.77 2.29
C ALA A 703 37.50 9.26 0.86
N PHE A 704 37.54 7.94 0.69
CA PHE A 704 37.66 7.29 -0.61
C PHE A 704 36.50 7.64 -1.55
N LEU A 705 35.26 7.54 -1.04
CA LEU A 705 34.05 7.91 -1.78
C LEU A 705 34.12 9.37 -2.26
N ARG A 706 34.50 10.30 -1.38
CA ARG A 706 34.65 11.72 -1.75
C ARG A 706 35.68 11.89 -2.87
N GLN A 707 36.83 11.23 -2.79
CA GLN A 707 37.87 11.29 -3.84
C GLN A 707 37.36 10.79 -5.19
N LEU A 708 36.66 9.65 -5.22
CA LEU A 708 36.07 9.11 -6.45
C LEU A 708 35.04 10.06 -7.05
N VAL A 709 34.17 10.62 -6.22
CA VAL A 709 33.12 11.55 -6.68
C VAL A 709 33.71 12.85 -7.23
N GLN A 710 34.75 13.41 -6.60
CA GLN A 710 35.42 14.62 -7.11
C GLN A 710 36.10 14.36 -8.45
N THR A 711 36.74 13.19 -8.59
CA THR A 711 37.35 12.76 -9.86
C THR A 711 36.28 12.64 -10.95
N GLY A 712 35.19 11.92 -10.67
CA GLY A 712 34.07 11.77 -11.60
C GLY A 712 33.36 13.08 -11.96
N LEU A 713 33.23 14.01 -11.00
CA LEU A 713 32.67 15.34 -11.26
C LEU A 713 33.50 16.11 -12.28
N HIS A 714 34.84 16.03 -12.14
CA HIS A 714 35.77 16.65 -13.09
C HIS A 714 35.69 16.00 -14.48
N GLU A 715 35.64 14.67 -14.55
CA GLU A 715 35.53 13.93 -15.82
C GLU A 715 34.22 14.22 -16.56
N ARG A 716 33.10 14.30 -15.84
CA ARG A 716 31.76 14.49 -16.44
C ARG A 716 31.51 15.93 -16.87
N TYR A 717 31.88 16.93 -16.06
CA TYR A 717 31.52 18.33 -16.31
C TYR A 717 32.70 19.22 -16.74
N GLY A 718 33.92 18.91 -16.30
CA GLY A 718 35.15 19.65 -16.62
C GLY A 718 34.96 21.17 -16.71
N ARG A 719 35.56 21.81 -17.73
CA ARG A 719 35.34 23.24 -18.04
C ARG A 719 34.01 23.54 -18.74
N ARG A 720 33.26 22.51 -19.16
CA ARG A 720 32.02 22.65 -19.94
C ARG A 720 30.84 23.05 -19.05
N GLY A 721 30.87 22.66 -17.77
CA GLY A 721 29.78 22.87 -16.82
C GLY A 721 28.53 22.09 -17.17
N ALA A 722 27.43 22.35 -16.47
CA ALA A 722 26.13 21.72 -16.74
C ALA A 722 25.10 22.75 -17.21
N ARG A 723 24.02 22.30 -17.83
CA ARG A 723 22.83 23.11 -18.10
C ARG A 723 21.61 22.39 -17.56
N THR A 724 20.69 23.17 -16.98
CA THR A 724 19.36 22.72 -16.55
C THR A 724 18.42 22.50 -17.76
N PRO A 725 17.24 21.87 -17.58
CA PRO A 725 16.24 21.74 -18.65
C PRO A 725 15.85 23.08 -19.26
N GLU A 726 15.82 24.14 -18.47
CA GLU A 726 15.50 25.52 -18.88
C GLU A 726 16.68 26.23 -19.58
N GLY A 727 17.80 25.53 -19.77
CA GLY A 727 18.99 26.05 -20.44
C GLY A 727 19.89 26.92 -19.55
N LYS A 728 19.54 27.13 -18.27
CA LYS A 728 20.40 27.87 -17.30
C LYS A 728 21.70 27.09 -17.09
N ARG A 729 22.84 27.78 -17.28
CA ARG A 729 24.18 27.24 -16.99
C ARG A 729 24.38 27.13 -15.48
N VAL A 730 24.79 25.95 -15.03
CA VAL A 730 25.19 25.69 -13.64
C VAL A 730 26.71 25.81 -13.55
N THR A 731 27.16 26.64 -12.62
CA THR A 731 28.57 26.94 -12.39
C THR A 731 29.27 25.83 -11.62
N TRP A 732 30.61 25.81 -11.68
CA TRP A 732 31.41 24.82 -10.94
C TRP A 732 31.17 24.86 -9.42
N PRO A 733 31.12 26.04 -8.75
CA PRO A 733 30.79 26.11 -7.32
C PRO A 733 29.40 25.56 -6.98
N GLU A 734 28.38 25.79 -7.82
CA GLU A 734 27.03 25.22 -7.61
C GLU A 734 27.02 23.70 -7.73
N LEU A 735 27.79 23.13 -8.67
CA LEU A 735 27.95 21.68 -8.80
C LEU A 735 28.67 21.08 -7.59
N GLN A 736 29.75 21.72 -7.12
CA GLN A 736 30.48 21.28 -5.94
C GLN A 736 29.62 21.36 -4.67
N ALA A 737 28.87 22.45 -4.49
CA ALA A 737 27.96 22.60 -3.36
C ALA A 737 26.90 21.49 -3.31
N ARG A 738 26.33 21.13 -4.47
CA ARG A 738 25.35 20.04 -4.55
C ARG A 738 25.98 18.68 -4.27
N VAL A 739 27.17 18.39 -4.81
CA VAL A 739 27.89 17.13 -4.50
C VAL A 739 28.17 17.03 -3.00
N GLU A 740 28.61 18.11 -2.36
CA GLU A 740 28.91 18.08 -0.93
C GLU A 740 27.64 17.92 -0.08
N GLU A 741 26.50 18.55 -0.47
CA GLU A 741 25.20 18.27 0.18
C GLU A 741 24.83 16.78 0.08
N GLU A 742 24.95 16.19 -1.12
CA GLU A 742 24.65 14.76 -1.31
C GLU A 742 25.58 13.86 -0.49
N LEU A 743 26.90 14.13 -0.48
CA LEU A 743 27.88 13.38 0.31
C LEU A 743 27.65 13.51 1.82
N GLN A 744 27.27 14.69 2.30
CA GLN A 744 26.91 14.91 3.71
C GLN A 744 25.69 14.10 4.10
N VAL A 745 24.67 14.05 3.24
CA VAL A 745 23.48 13.21 3.48
C VAL A 745 23.87 11.74 3.48
N ILE A 746 24.66 11.26 2.53
CA ILE A 746 25.11 9.86 2.48
C ILE A 746 25.88 9.48 3.75
N ALA A 747 26.79 10.34 4.21
CA ALA A 747 27.57 10.12 5.42
C ALA A 747 26.71 10.18 6.71
N ALA A 748 25.74 11.09 6.78
CA ALA A 748 24.84 11.19 7.92
C ALA A 748 23.98 9.93 8.11
N VAL A 749 23.67 9.21 7.03
CA VAL A 749 22.92 7.95 7.08
C VAL A 749 23.86 6.72 7.24
N GLY A 750 25.16 6.87 6.94
CA GLY A 750 26.16 5.80 7.06
C GLY A 750 26.23 4.86 5.85
N TYR A 751 26.00 5.41 4.65
CA TYR A 751 25.79 4.64 3.41
C TYR A 751 27.03 4.61 2.51
N GLU A 752 28.18 5.11 3.00
CA GLU A 752 29.39 5.23 2.19
C GLU A 752 29.86 3.88 1.66
N GLU A 753 29.85 2.85 2.51
CA GLU A 753 30.24 1.49 2.11
C GLU A 753 29.29 0.89 1.07
N TYR A 754 27.99 1.16 1.15
CA TYR A 754 27.00 0.69 0.16
C TYR A 754 27.29 1.23 -1.23
N PHE A 755 27.54 2.54 -1.35
CA PHE A 755 27.90 3.15 -2.63
C PHE A 755 29.20 2.59 -3.18
N LEU A 756 30.18 2.31 -2.32
CA LEU A 756 31.46 1.73 -2.72
C LEU A 756 31.34 0.28 -3.17
N VAL A 757 30.50 -0.53 -2.51
CA VAL A 757 30.20 -1.91 -2.92
C VAL A 757 29.56 -1.93 -4.31
N VAL A 758 28.56 -1.07 -4.55
CA VAL A 758 27.92 -0.95 -5.86
C VAL A 758 28.91 -0.44 -6.91
N TRP A 759 29.70 0.60 -6.57
CA TRP A 759 30.73 1.11 -7.46
C TRP A 759 31.74 0.02 -7.86
N ASP A 760 32.31 -0.71 -6.89
CA ASP A 760 33.29 -1.77 -7.14
C ASP A 760 32.71 -2.87 -8.04
N LEU A 761 31.49 -3.33 -7.75
CA LEU A 761 30.74 -4.25 -8.60
C LEU A 761 30.67 -3.77 -10.05
N LEU A 762 30.33 -2.50 -10.28
CA LEU A 762 30.20 -1.95 -11.63
C LEU A 762 31.55 -1.75 -12.32
N GLN A 763 32.61 -1.44 -11.58
CA GLN A 763 33.97 -1.41 -12.13
C GLN A 763 34.42 -2.80 -12.59
N GLN A 764 34.06 -3.84 -11.84
CA GLN A 764 34.33 -5.24 -12.19
C GLN A 764 33.51 -5.69 -13.41
N CYS A 765 32.27 -5.21 -13.54
CA CYS A 765 31.44 -5.40 -14.73
C CYS A 765 32.07 -4.72 -15.95
N ARG A 766 32.52 -3.48 -15.81
CA ARG A 766 33.21 -2.73 -16.87
C ARG A 766 34.46 -3.45 -17.38
N ALA A 767 35.30 -3.95 -16.47
CA ALA A 767 36.50 -4.71 -16.82
C ALA A 767 36.19 -5.99 -17.63
N ARG A 768 35.01 -6.58 -17.43
CA ARG A 768 34.52 -7.79 -18.13
C ARG A 768 33.65 -7.47 -19.36
N GLY A 769 33.57 -6.19 -19.76
CA GLY A 769 32.74 -5.75 -20.87
C GLY A 769 31.23 -5.99 -20.65
N ILE A 770 30.77 -6.04 -19.40
CA ILE A 770 29.34 -6.09 -19.04
C ILE A 770 28.85 -4.65 -18.94
N GLU A 771 27.94 -4.27 -19.82
CA GLU A 771 27.25 -2.97 -19.76
C GLU A 771 26.06 -3.05 -18.80
N TRP A 772 25.64 -1.90 -18.26
CA TRP A 772 24.53 -1.81 -17.32
C TRP A 772 23.71 -0.53 -17.54
N ILE A 773 22.49 -0.52 -17.02
CA ILE A 773 21.72 0.72 -16.76
C ILE A 773 21.28 0.76 -15.30
N THR A 774 21.11 1.96 -14.77
CA THR A 774 20.51 2.17 -13.45
C THR A 774 19.08 2.63 -13.62
N ARG A 775 18.19 2.09 -12.78
CA ARG A 775 16.78 2.48 -12.73
C ARG A 775 16.43 3.14 -11.39
N GLY A 776 15.18 3.60 -11.29
CA GLY A 776 14.65 4.16 -10.06
C GLY A 776 15.32 5.47 -9.67
N SER A 777 15.20 5.81 -8.39
CA SER A 777 15.67 7.10 -7.86
C SER A 777 17.19 7.23 -7.79
N ALA A 778 17.96 6.14 -7.92
CA ALA A 778 19.42 6.22 -7.96
C ALA A 778 19.94 7.12 -9.11
N ALA A 779 19.15 7.29 -10.18
CA ALA A 779 19.45 8.23 -11.27
C ALA A 779 19.34 9.72 -10.86
N ASP A 780 18.64 10.04 -9.77
CA ASP A 780 18.43 11.41 -9.30
C ASP A 780 19.67 11.99 -8.58
N SER A 781 20.66 11.15 -8.25
CA SER A 781 21.86 11.54 -7.51
C SER A 781 23.02 11.94 -8.43
N LEU A 782 23.60 13.09 -8.13
CA LEU A 782 24.83 13.56 -8.76
C LEU A 782 26.03 12.70 -8.34
N VAL A 783 26.05 12.21 -7.10
CA VAL A 783 27.05 11.23 -6.62
C VAL A 783 27.02 9.95 -7.46
N CYS A 784 25.83 9.34 -7.66
CA CYS A 784 25.69 8.17 -8.52
C CYS A 784 26.16 8.43 -9.96
N TYR A 785 25.88 9.61 -10.50
CA TYR A 785 26.32 9.99 -11.85
C TYR A 785 27.85 10.15 -11.96
N CYS A 786 28.48 10.76 -10.95
CA CYS A 786 29.93 10.95 -10.87
C CYS A 786 30.67 9.61 -10.72
N LEU A 787 30.14 8.68 -9.90
CA LEU A 787 30.71 7.33 -9.75
C LEU A 787 30.53 6.46 -10.99
N GLY A 788 29.71 6.88 -11.95
CA GLY A 788 29.36 6.07 -13.11
C GLY A 788 28.39 4.94 -12.79
N ILE A 789 27.77 4.95 -11.61
CA ILE A 789 26.62 4.09 -11.28
C ILE A 789 25.51 4.42 -12.27
N SER A 790 25.03 5.68 -12.24
CA SER A 790 24.08 6.21 -13.23
C SER A 790 24.83 6.85 -14.40
N ASN A 791 24.27 6.70 -15.62
CA ASN A 791 24.70 7.43 -16.81
C ASN A 791 23.74 8.59 -17.18
N VAL A 792 22.73 8.85 -16.35
CA VAL A 792 21.76 9.94 -16.54
C VAL A 792 22.21 11.17 -15.75
N CYS A 793 22.37 12.31 -16.42
CA CYS A 793 22.82 13.55 -15.78
C CYS A 793 21.65 14.22 -15.02
N PRO A 794 21.65 14.25 -13.67
CA PRO A 794 20.52 14.76 -12.90
C PRO A 794 20.31 16.26 -13.09
N ILE A 795 21.38 17.01 -13.36
CA ILE A 795 21.28 18.46 -13.62
C ILE A 795 20.58 18.72 -14.95
N ARG A 796 20.94 17.97 -16.00
CA ARG A 796 20.36 18.12 -17.34
C ARG A 796 18.85 17.87 -17.37
N PHE A 797 18.38 16.94 -16.55
CA PHE A 797 16.98 16.53 -16.52
C PHE A 797 16.21 17.10 -15.33
N GLY A 798 16.81 17.96 -14.51
CA GLY A 798 16.16 18.56 -13.35
C GLY A 798 15.75 17.55 -12.28
N LEU A 799 16.51 16.46 -12.13
CA LEU A 799 16.20 15.39 -11.19
C LEU A 799 16.48 15.81 -9.74
N TYR A 800 15.67 15.30 -8.82
CA TYR A 800 15.62 15.75 -7.43
C TYR A 800 16.21 14.73 -6.46
N PHE A 801 17.40 15.02 -5.90
CA PHE A 801 18.13 14.11 -5.03
C PHE A 801 17.33 13.60 -3.82
N ARG A 802 16.50 14.45 -3.18
CA ARG A 802 15.75 14.01 -2.00
C ARG A 802 14.61 13.03 -2.31
N ARG A 803 14.33 12.75 -3.58
CA ARG A 803 13.51 11.61 -3.98
C ARG A 803 14.23 10.28 -3.73
N PHE A 804 15.54 10.26 -3.91
CA PHE A 804 16.42 9.11 -3.65
C PHE A 804 16.75 8.96 -2.17
N LEU A 805 17.32 10.01 -1.56
CA LEU A 805 17.81 9.98 -0.19
C LEU A 805 17.24 11.17 0.60
N ASN A 806 16.39 10.89 1.58
CA ASN A 806 15.80 11.89 2.47
C ASN A 806 16.00 11.49 3.93
N LEU A 807 16.67 12.35 4.70
CA LEU A 807 16.97 12.16 6.13
C LEU A 807 15.71 11.86 6.96
N GLU A 808 14.57 12.49 6.67
CA GLU A 808 13.32 12.28 7.41
C GLU A 808 12.70 10.90 7.11
N ARG A 809 12.86 10.37 5.89
CA ARG A 809 12.38 9.03 5.53
C ARG A 809 13.25 7.92 6.12
N MET A 810 14.54 8.17 6.33
CA MET A 810 15.45 7.20 6.95
C MET A 810 15.17 6.99 8.43
N GLN A 811 14.57 7.98 9.12
CA GLN A 811 14.07 7.80 10.49
C GLN A 811 12.97 6.72 10.57
N MET A 812 12.32 6.39 9.44
CA MET A 812 11.34 5.32 9.30
C MET A 812 11.94 4.00 8.76
N HIS A 813 13.27 3.82 8.80
CA HIS A 813 13.98 2.60 8.40
C HIS A 813 13.78 2.12 6.95
N LYS A 814 13.30 2.99 6.04
CA LYS A 814 13.25 2.63 4.62
C LYS A 814 14.65 2.74 4.00
N LEU A 815 15.12 1.74 3.27
CA LEU A 815 16.41 1.77 2.57
C LEU A 815 16.27 2.41 1.18
N PRO A 816 17.24 3.21 0.69
CA PRO A 816 17.36 3.56 -0.72
C PRO A 816 17.92 2.36 -1.52
N ASP A 817 17.17 1.96 -2.54
CA ASP A 817 17.56 0.89 -3.45
C ASP A 817 18.37 1.44 -4.63
N ILE A 818 19.54 0.84 -4.88
CA ILE A 818 20.31 1.04 -6.12
C ILE A 818 20.12 -0.19 -7.01
N ASP A 819 19.15 -0.07 -7.89
CA ASP A 819 18.80 -1.13 -8.84
C ASP A 819 19.63 -1.02 -10.12
N VAL A 820 20.26 -2.13 -10.50
CA VAL A 820 21.08 -2.20 -11.71
C VAL A 820 20.57 -3.29 -12.65
N ASP A 821 20.26 -2.87 -13.87
CA ASP A 821 19.87 -3.75 -14.98
C ASP A 821 21.09 -4.17 -15.80
N PHE A 822 21.23 -5.47 -16.04
CA PHE A 822 22.27 -6.08 -16.87
C PHE A 822 21.67 -6.80 -18.08
N PRO A 823 22.46 -7.06 -19.15
CA PRO A 823 22.05 -7.95 -20.24
C PRO A 823 21.53 -9.28 -19.69
N HIS A 824 20.36 -9.71 -20.17
CA HIS A 824 19.66 -10.86 -19.60
C HIS A 824 20.50 -12.15 -19.56
N ASP A 825 21.35 -12.32 -20.57
CA ASP A 825 22.24 -13.45 -20.80
C ASP A 825 23.54 -13.39 -19.97
N ARG A 826 23.86 -12.24 -19.36
CA ARG A 826 25.08 -12.03 -18.55
C ARG A 826 24.82 -11.72 -17.08
N LYS A 827 23.56 -11.53 -16.68
CA LYS A 827 23.15 -11.28 -15.28
C LYS A 827 23.66 -12.36 -14.32
N ASP A 828 23.60 -13.62 -14.74
CA ASP A 828 24.00 -14.76 -13.91
C ASP A 828 25.51 -14.75 -13.59
N GLU A 829 26.33 -14.22 -14.49
CA GLU A 829 27.78 -14.05 -14.26
C GLU A 829 28.03 -13.02 -13.16
N VAL A 830 27.23 -11.95 -13.11
CA VAL A 830 27.31 -10.91 -12.09
C VAL A 830 26.92 -11.48 -10.71
N VAL A 831 25.82 -12.23 -10.64
CA VAL A 831 25.40 -12.90 -9.40
C VAL A 831 26.45 -13.90 -8.93
N THR A 832 26.97 -14.73 -9.84
CA THR A 832 28.00 -15.73 -9.51
C THR A 832 29.27 -15.06 -9.00
N TRP A 833 29.69 -13.94 -9.60
CA TRP A 833 30.82 -13.16 -9.13
C TRP A 833 30.61 -12.62 -7.71
N LEU A 834 29.44 -12.03 -7.41
CA LEU A 834 29.10 -11.56 -6.07
C LEU A 834 29.17 -12.67 -5.03
N LEU A 835 28.52 -13.81 -5.31
CA LEU A 835 28.52 -14.97 -4.42
C LEU A 835 29.93 -15.52 -4.18
N THR A 836 30.80 -15.47 -5.20
CA THR A 836 32.20 -15.91 -5.10
C THR A 836 33.04 -14.94 -4.28
N ARG A 837 32.91 -13.64 -4.54
CA ARG A 837 33.72 -12.58 -3.93
C ARG A 837 33.51 -12.46 -2.42
N TYR A 838 32.26 -12.67 -1.98
CA TYR A 838 31.87 -12.53 -0.57
C TYR A 838 31.72 -13.90 0.13
N GLY A 839 31.55 -14.98 -0.63
CA GLY A 839 31.41 -16.34 -0.12
C GLY A 839 30.02 -16.66 0.45
N PRO A 840 29.68 -17.95 0.60
CA PRO A 840 28.33 -18.40 0.97
C PRO A 840 27.94 -18.03 2.41
N ARG A 841 28.91 -17.68 3.27
CA ARG A 841 28.64 -17.21 4.64
C ARG A 841 28.22 -15.75 4.69
N HIS A 842 28.47 -14.97 3.64
CA HIS A 842 28.20 -13.52 3.64
C HIS A 842 27.40 -13.07 2.42
N ALA A 843 27.09 -13.97 1.47
CA ALA A 843 26.28 -13.66 0.31
C ALA A 843 25.32 -14.79 -0.02
N ALA A 844 24.07 -14.42 -0.32
CA ALA A 844 23.03 -15.33 -0.77
C ALA A 844 22.04 -14.61 -1.69
N VAL A 845 21.33 -15.36 -2.51
CA VAL A 845 20.17 -14.86 -3.25
C VAL A 845 18.98 -14.78 -2.29
N VAL A 846 18.16 -13.75 -2.43
CA VAL A 846 16.95 -13.60 -1.61
C VAL A 846 15.98 -14.76 -1.93
N GLY A 847 15.35 -15.31 -0.91
CA GLY A 847 14.32 -16.33 -1.04
C GLY A 847 12.99 -15.77 -1.54
N GLY A 848 12.03 -16.66 -1.74
CA GLY A 848 10.68 -16.29 -2.09
C GLY A 848 9.80 -17.50 -2.25
N PHE A 849 8.52 -17.26 -2.52
CA PHE A 849 7.53 -18.32 -2.59
C PHE A 849 6.75 -18.26 -3.90
N SER A 850 6.51 -19.42 -4.49
CA SER A 850 5.43 -19.57 -5.46
C SER A 850 4.16 -19.84 -4.67
N THR A 851 3.19 -18.95 -4.73
CA THR A 851 1.91 -19.10 -4.02
C THR A 851 0.82 -19.64 -4.95
N PHE A 852 -0.20 -20.26 -4.39
CA PHE A 852 -1.38 -20.65 -5.14
C PHE A 852 -2.12 -19.41 -5.63
N ARG A 853 -2.19 -19.22 -6.95
CA ARG A 853 -3.10 -18.26 -7.59
C ARG A 853 -4.48 -18.87 -7.72
N ALA A 854 -5.56 -18.08 -7.59
CA ALA A 854 -6.94 -18.56 -7.62
C ALA A 854 -7.23 -19.63 -8.70
N ARG A 855 -6.88 -19.35 -9.97
CA ARG A 855 -7.10 -20.28 -11.09
C ARG A 855 -6.34 -21.59 -10.93
N ALA A 856 -5.08 -21.51 -10.54
CA ALA A 856 -4.24 -22.68 -10.33
C ALA A 856 -4.71 -23.48 -9.11
N ALA A 857 -5.15 -22.82 -8.04
CA ALA A 857 -5.71 -23.46 -6.86
C ALA A 857 -6.96 -24.30 -7.24
N VAL A 858 -7.93 -23.69 -7.92
CA VAL A 858 -9.14 -24.38 -8.39
C VAL A 858 -8.78 -25.55 -9.33
N ALA A 859 -7.82 -25.34 -10.24
CA ALA A 859 -7.35 -26.39 -11.14
C ALA A 859 -6.78 -27.61 -10.40
N GLU A 860 -5.91 -27.38 -9.41
CA GLU A 860 -5.27 -28.45 -8.63
C GLU A 860 -6.29 -29.23 -7.80
N VAL A 861 -7.24 -28.52 -7.15
CA VAL A 861 -8.29 -29.20 -6.39
C VAL A 861 -9.18 -30.03 -7.32
N ALA A 862 -9.57 -29.51 -8.49
CA ALA A 862 -10.37 -30.25 -9.45
C ALA A 862 -9.65 -31.52 -9.95
N LYS A 863 -8.34 -31.45 -10.21
CA LYS A 863 -7.51 -32.62 -10.57
C LYS A 863 -7.51 -33.67 -9.45
N VAL A 864 -7.35 -33.24 -8.18
CA VAL A 864 -7.40 -34.12 -7.01
C VAL A 864 -8.77 -34.79 -6.82
N LEU A 865 -9.85 -34.10 -7.20
CA LEU A 865 -11.21 -34.64 -7.19
C LEU A 865 -11.49 -35.61 -8.36
N GLY A 866 -10.54 -35.81 -9.28
CA GLY A 866 -10.63 -36.76 -10.38
C GLY A 866 -11.15 -36.17 -11.69
N VAL A 867 -11.20 -34.84 -11.83
CA VAL A 867 -11.58 -34.20 -13.09
C VAL A 867 -10.42 -34.30 -14.09
N ALA A 868 -10.72 -34.77 -15.31
CA ALA A 868 -9.74 -34.86 -16.39
C ALA A 868 -9.16 -33.48 -16.74
N GLU A 869 -7.86 -33.43 -17.02
CA GLU A 869 -7.11 -32.19 -17.25
C GLU A 869 -7.70 -31.31 -18.37
N GLU A 870 -8.19 -31.92 -19.45
CA GLU A 870 -8.85 -31.20 -20.54
C GLU A 870 -10.07 -30.41 -20.06
N THR A 871 -10.92 -31.04 -19.22
CA THR A 871 -12.09 -30.39 -18.65
C THR A 871 -11.68 -29.31 -17.66
N VAL A 872 -10.61 -29.56 -16.88
CA VAL A 872 -10.06 -28.55 -15.97
C VAL A 872 -9.60 -27.31 -16.72
N ARG A 873 -8.84 -27.50 -17.80
CA ARG A 873 -8.33 -26.42 -18.64
C ARG A 873 -9.47 -25.62 -19.28
N ARG A 874 -10.46 -26.30 -19.87
CA ARG A 874 -11.63 -25.66 -20.49
C ARG A 874 -12.38 -24.72 -19.53
N ILE A 875 -12.51 -25.11 -18.26
CA ILE A 875 -13.19 -24.29 -17.24
C ILE A 875 -12.26 -23.20 -16.71
N THR A 876 -11.01 -23.54 -16.39
CA THR A 876 -10.05 -22.60 -15.79
C THR A 876 -9.55 -21.54 -16.75
N GLU A 877 -9.56 -21.76 -18.08
CA GLU A 877 -9.27 -20.75 -19.11
C GLU A 877 -10.27 -19.59 -19.11
N ARG A 878 -11.50 -19.86 -18.70
CA ARG A 878 -12.59 -18.88 -18.64
C ARG A 878 -12.62 -18.10 -17.32
N LEU A 879 -11.83 -18.53 -16.33
CA LEU A 879 -11.65 -17.79 -15.09
C LEU A 879 -10.71 -16.60 -15.32
N PRO A 880 -11.08 -15.35 -14.96
CA PRO A 880 -10.22 -14.19 -15.17
C PRO A 880 -8.87 -14.30 -14.46
N TRP A 881 -7.82 -13.78 -15.12
CA TRP A 881 -6.48 -13.65 -14.55
C TRP A 881 -6.44 -12.71 -13.33
N THR A 882 -7.40 -11.80 -13.22
CA THR A 882 -7.52 -10.75 -12.19
C THR A 882 -8.35 -11.16 -10.97
N LEU A 883 -8.81 -12.42 -10.87
CA LEU A 883 -9.55 -12.93 -9.70
C LEU A 883 -8.72 -12.92 -8.40
N SER A 884 -7.41 -12.72 -8.47
CA SER A 884 -6.62 -12.48 -7.28
C SER A 884 -6.97 -11.11 -6.72
N GLY A 885 -7.54 -11.10 -5.52
CA GLY A 885 -7.36 -9.98 -4.60
C GLY A 885 -5.86 -9.69 -4.56
N PHE A 886 -5.48 -8.52 -5.04
CA PHE A 886 -4.11 -8.03 -5.05
C PHE A 886 -3.51 -8.12 -3.63
N HIS A 887 -2.76 -9.18 -3.34
CA HIS A 887 -1.41 -9.03 -2.80
C HIS A 887 -0.44 -9.41 -3.94
N PRO A 888 -0.06 -8.47 -4.81
CA PRO A 888 1.26 -8.50 -5.40
C PRO A 888 2.22 -8.08 -4.31
N THR A 889 3.18 -8.94 -4.02
CA THR A 889 4.48 -8.51 -3.54
C THR A 889 5.13 -7.68 -4.66
N THR A 890 4.75 -6.41 -4.73
CA THR A 890 5.55 -5.31 -5.30
C THR A 890 5.29 -4.10 -4.40
N GLU A 891 6.22 -3.94 -3.45
CA GLU A 891 6.78 -2.71 -2.89
C GLU A 891 5.90 -1.45 -2.80
N ASP A 892 5.92 -0.86 -1.60
CA ASP A 892 5.44 0.48 -1.23
C ASP A 892 3.95 0.66 -0.91
N THR A 893 3.53 0.22 0.29
CA THR A 893 2.96 1.07 1.37
C THR A 893 2.64 0.23 2.62
N PRO A 894 3.21 0.51 3.82
CA PRO A 894 2.69 -0.03 5.06
C PRO A 894 1.43 0.76 5.45
N GLY A 895 0.27 0.22 5.09
CA GLY A 895 -1.04 0.75 5.48
C GLY A 895 -1.70 -0.18 6.51
N PRO A 896 -2.40 0.37 7.52
CA PRO A 896 -2.99 -0.43 8.58
C PRO A 896 -4.02 -1.38 8.00
N THR A 897 -3.99 -2.62 8.50
CA THR A 897 -5.06 -3.61 8.47
C THR A 897 -6.41 -2.94 8.67
N SER A 898 -7.07 -2.58 7.57
CA SER A 898 -8.47 -2.20 7.57
C SER A 898 -9.25 -3.32 6.90
N SER A 899 -10.11 -3.91 7.71
CA SER A 899 -11.17 -4.90 7.51
C SER A 899 -12.00 -4.81 6.20
N ASN A 900 -11.38 -4.80 5.02
CA ASN A 900 -12.07 -4.96 3.75
C ASN A 900 -12.03 -6.46 3.39
N SER A 901 -13.05 -7.20 3.77
CA SER A 901 -13.26 -8.57 3.31
C SER A 901 -13.55 -8.53 1.81
N THR A 902 -12.54 -8.80 0.98
CA THR A 902 -12.74 -9.25 -0.40
C THR A 902 -13.80 -10.35 -0.38
N PRO A 903 -14.89 -10.26 -1.18
CA PRO A 903 -15.89 -11.32 -1.22
C PRO A 903 -15.19 -12.64 -1.57
N PRO A 904 -15.57 -13.78 -0.94
CA PRO A 904 -14.95 -15.06 -1.21
C PRO A 904 -14.88 -15.34 -2.72
N LEU A 905 -13.82 -15.99 -3.19
CA LEU A 905 -13.61 -16.33 -4.62
C LEU A 905 -14.89 -16.88 -5.29
N GLU A 906 -15.69 -17.65 -4.56
CA GLU A 906 -17.00 -18.18 -4.99
C GLU A 906 -18.01 -17.08 -5.39
N GLU A 907 -18.10 -16.00 -4.62
CA GLU A 907 -19.02 -14.88 -4.88
C GLU A 907 -18.51 -14.03 -6.05
N GLN A 908 -17.20 -13.80 -6.13
CA GLN A 908 -16.59 -13.09 -7.27
C GLN A 908 -16.86 -13.82 -8.58
N LEU A 909 -16.62 -15.13 -8.61
CA LEU A 909 -16.85 -15.98 -9.78
C LEU A 909 -18.32 -15.96 -10.24
N ARG A 910 -19.28 -15.88 -9.32
CA ARG A 910 -20.71 -15.79 -9.68
C ARG A 910 -21.11 -14.46 -10.31
N THR A 911 -20.44 -13.37 -9.92
CA THR A 911 -20.79 -12.03 -10.43
C THR A 911 -20.28 -11.77 -11.86
N LEU A 912 -19.28 -12.52 -12.30
CA LEU A 912 -18.61 -12.31 -13.59
C LEU A 912 -19.40 -12.93 -14.75
N PRO A 913 -19.73 -12.14 -15.80
CA PRO A 913 -20.46 -12.64 -16.96
C PRO A 913 -19.85 -13.88 -17.62
N GLU A 914 -18.52 -13.97 -17.69
CA GLU A 914 -17.77 -15.04 -18.34
C GLU A 914 -17.82 -16.38 -17.57
N CYS A 915 -18.25 -16.34 -16.31
CA CYS A 915 -18.33 -17.50 -15.41
C CYS A 915 -19.78 -17.95 -15.13
N ARG A 916 -20.81 -17.25 -15.64
CA ARG A 916 -22.23 -17.52 -15.32
C ARG A 916 -22.73 -18.90 -15.75
N ASP A 917 -22.27 -19.38 -16.90
CA ASP A 917 -22.63 -20.66 -17.51
C ASP A 917 -21.65 -21.79 -17.14
N LEU A 918 -20.66 -21.51 -16.28
CA LEU A 918 -19.79 -22.54 -15.74
C LEU A 918 -20.51 -23.29 -14.60
N PRO A 919 -20.33 -24.62 -14.47
CA PRO A 919 -20.99 -25.43 -13.45
C PRO A 919 -20.34 -25.26 -12.05
N LEU A 920 -20.03 -24.03 -11.64
CA LEU A 920 -19.28 -23.73 -10.40
C LEU A 920 -20.07 -24.04 -9.12
N THR A 921 -21.38 -24.24 -9.23
CA THR A 921 -22.26 -24.63 -8.12
C THR A 921 -22.49 -26.14 -8.02
N GLU A 922 -22.03 -26.91 -9.00
CA GLU A 922 -22.21 -28.36 -9.07
C GLU A 922 -20.93 -29.08 -8.63
N GLU A 923 -21.04 -30.30 -8.10
CA GLU A 923 -19.86 -31.12 -7.82
C GLU A 923 -19.24 -31.64 -9.14
N PRO A 924 -17.90 -31.74 -9.23
CA PRO A 924 -16.90 -31.46 -8.19
C PRO A 924 -16.42 -30.00 -8.12
N TRP A 925 -16.95 -29.11 -8.95
CA TRP A 925 -16.49 -27.71 -9.10
C TRP A 925 -16.83 -26.83 -7.91
N ARG A 926 -17.96 -27.06 -7.25
CA ARG A 926 -18.33 -26.39 -5.99
C ARG A 926 -17.25 -26.62 -4.93
N THR A 927 -16.84 -27.87 -4.74
CA THR A 927 -15.75 -28.23 -3.83
C THR A 927 -14.41 -27.66 -4.28
N ALA A 928 -14.12 -27.69 -5.59
CA ALA A 928 -12.90 -27.13 -6.15
C ALA A 928 -12.78 -25.61 -5.93
N VAL A 929 -13.87 -24.86 -6.09
CA VAL A 929 -13.92 -23.41 -5.83
C VAL A 929 -13.80 -23.12 -4.34
N ARG A 930 -14.56 -23.82 -3.50
CA ARG A 930 -14.54 -23.63 -2.04
C ARG A 930 -13.14 -23.83 -1.46
N TRP A 931 -12.49 -24.95 -1.78
CA TRP A 931 -11.15 -25.25 -1.27
C TRP A 931 -10.06 -24.50 -2.03
N GLY A 932 -10.22 -24.23 -3.32
CA GLY A 932 -9.34 -23.36 -4.09
C GLY A 932 -9.23 -21.95 -3.47
N ALA A 933 -10.34 -21.41 -2.98
CA ALA A 933 -10.38 -20.14 -2.27
C ALA A 933 -9.58 -20.15 -0.95
N ARG A 934 -9.56 -21.28 -0.24
CA ARG A 934 -8.78 -21.43 1.01
C ARG A 934 -7.29 -21.67 0.74
N LEU A 935 -6.94 -22.23 -0.42
CA LEU A 935 -5.55 -22.41 -0.83
C LEU A 935 -4.93 -21.13 -1.40
N GLU A 936 -5.74 -20.22 -1.95
CA GLU A 936 -5.24 -18.99 -2.57
C GLU A 936 -4.32 -18.19 -1.62
N GLY A 937 -3.17 -17.79 -2.14
CA GLY A 937 -2.15 -17.05 -1.39
C GLY A 937 -1.24 -17.92 -0.53
N LEU A 938 -1.59 -19.18 -0.24
CA LEU A 938 -0.71 -20.07 0.51
C LEU A 938 0.55 -20.43 -0.31
N PRO A 939 1.71 -20.55 0.34
CA PRO A 939 2.95 -20.95 -0.34
C PRO A 939 2.88 -22.41 -0.82
N ARG A 940 3.17 -22.61 -2.10
CA ARG A 940 3.22 -23.91 -2.78
C ARG A 940 4.63 -24.49 -2.80
N HIS A 941 5.61 -23.68 -3.20
CA HIS A 941 7.03 -24.07 -3.26
C HIS A 941 7.94 -22.89 -2.92
N PRO A 942 9.09 -23.12 -2.27
CA PRO A 942 10.14 -22.11 -2.14
C PRO A 942 10.85 -21.93 -3.49
N LYS A 943 11.29 -20.72 -3.77
CA LYS A 943 12.03 -20.32 -4.97
C LYS A 943 13.07 -19.27 -4.60
N MET A 944 14.02 -19.02 -5.49
CA MET A 944 14.88 -17.85 -5.40
C MET A 944 14.17 -16.62 -5.99
N HIS A 945 14.49 -15.44 -5.47
CA HIS A 945 14.12 -14.16 -6.05
C HIS A 945 14.84 -13.99 -7.40
N PRO A 946 14.18 -13.46 -8.44
CA PRO A 946 14.80 -13.32 -9.76
C PRO A 946 15.98 -12.34 -9.79
N CYS A 947 16.02 -11.35 -8.90
CA CYS A 947 17.00 -10.25 -8.96
C CYS A 947 17.79 -10.04 -7.66
N GLY A 948 17.22 -10.39 -6.51
CA GLY A 948 17.68 -9.88 -5.22
C GLY A 948 18.85 -10.70 -4.69
N VAL A 949 19.97 -10.03 -4.42
CA VAL A 949 21.15 -10.63 -3.77
C VAL A 949 21.40 -9.89 -2.47
N VAL A 950 21.51 -10.62 -1.36
CA VAL A 950 21.88 -10.03 -0.06
C VAL A 950 23.35 -10.25 0.19
N LEU A 951 23.97 -9.20 0.74
CA LEU A 951 25.34 -9.22 1.23
C LEU A 951 25.30 -8.85 2.71
N SER A 952 25.99 -9.61 3.55
CA SER A 952 25.94 -9.49 5.00
C SER A 952 27.32 -9.31 5.59
N ARG A 953 27.43 -8.40 6.57
CA ARG A 953 28.63 -8.27 7.40
C ARG A 953 28.77 -9.42 8.40
N GLN A 954 27.65 -9.88 8.96
CA GLN A 954 27.61 -11.02 9.87
C GLN A 954 27.46 -12.33 9.09
N PRO A 955 27.91 -13.47 9.65
CA PRO A 955 27.66 -14.76 9.06
C PRO A 955 26.16 -15.01 8.86
N MET A 956 25.78 -15.51 7.68
CA MET A 956 24.39 -15.73 7.28
C MET A 956 23.67 -16.65 8.27
N ASP A 957 24.38 -17.63 8.83
CA ASP A 957 23.85 -18.55 9.84
C ASP A 957 23.37 -17.85 11.12
N GLU A 958 23.85 -16.65 11.45
CA GLU A 958 23.34 -15.88 12.59
C GLU A 958 22.03 -15.15 12.28
N LEU A 959 21.67 -15.02 11.00
CA LEU A 959 20.53 -14.23 10.51
C LEU A 959 19.43 -15.11 9.90
N THR A 960 19.77 -15.97 8.94
CA THR A 960 18.83 -16.84 8.22
C THR A 960 19.52 -18.13 7.76
N PRO A 961 18.85 -19.29 7.80
CA PRO A 961 19.31 -20.45 7.05
C PRO A 961 19.22 -20.21 5.53
N THR A 962 19.98 -21.00 4.77
CA THR A 962 19.99 -20.98 3.30
C THR A 962 19.77 -22.36 2.69
N PHE A 963 19.07 -22.44 1.57
CA PHE A 963 18.94 -23.65 0.75
C PHE A 963 19.61 -23.44 -0.62
N ARG A 964 19.93 -24.52 -1.35
CA ARG A 964 20.42 -24.37 -2.74
C ARG A 964 19.28 -24.27 -3.73
N SER A 965 19.25 -23.20 -4.52
CA SER A 965 18.29 -23.07 -5.62
C SER A 965 18.56 -24.07 -6.75
N ALA A 966 17.66 -24.16 -7.73
CA ALA A 966 17.88 -24.97 -8.94
C ALA A 966 19.11 -24.54 -9.76
N LYS A 967 19.57 -23.29 -9.60
CA LYS A 967 20.83 -22.81 -10.19
C LYS A 967 22.07 -23.12 -9.34
N GLY A 968 21.91 -23.83 -8.21
CA GLY A 968 23.00 -24.15 -7.28
C GLY A 968 23.37 -23.03 -6.31
N TRP A 969 22.79 -21.83 -6.45
CA TRP A 969 23.10 -20.67 -5.62
C TRP A 969 22.53 -20.79 -4.19
N PRO A 970 23.29 -20.41 -3.15
CA PRO A 970 22.78 -20.28 -1.79
C PRO A 970 21.66 -19.23 -1.78
N THR A 971 20.51 -19.60 -1.22
CA THR A 971 19.29 -18.80 -1.23
C THR A 971 18.70 -18.73 0.18
N THR A 972 18.36 -17.55 0.67
CA THR A 972 17.82 -17.37 2.03
C THR A 972 16.48 -18.08 2.18
N HIS A 973 16.17 -18.59 3.39
CA HIS A 973 14.82 -19.04 3.69
C HIS A 973 13.84 -17.87 3.76
N PHE A 974 14.31 -16.69 4.14
CA PHE A 974 13.49 -15.49 4.19
C PHE A 974 13.26 -14.91 2.79
N ASP A 975 12.05 -14.44 2.55
CA ASP A 975 11.71 -13.63 1.39
C ASP A 975 12.16 -12.18 1.59
N MET A 976 11.86 -11.32 0.62
CA MET A 976 12.29 -9.92 0.58
C MET A 976 11.94 -9.16 1.88
N ASP A 977 10.67 -9.22 2.30
CA ASP A 977 10.21 -8.49 3.48
C ASP A 977 10.87 -9.02 4.75
N ALA A 978 11.04 -10.35 4.84
CA ALA A 978 11.69 -10.98 5.98
C ALA A 978 13.20 -10.69 6.05
N VAL A 979 13.91 -10.64 4.91
CA VAL A 979 15.34 -10.27 4.90
C VAL A 979 15.56 -8.82 5.32
N GLU A 980 14.70 -7.89 4.86
CA GLU A 980 14.76 -6.49 5.27
C GLU A 980 14.48 -6.33 6.78
N THR A 981 13.50 -7.06 7.30
CA THR A 981 13.13 -7.03 8.73
C THR A 981 14.27 -7.47 9.65
N VAL A 982 15.07 -8.45 9.23
CA VAL A 982 16.26 -8.89 9.99
C VAL A 982 17.48 -7.98 9.76
N GLY A 983 17.35 -6.95 8.92
CA GLY A 983 18.37 -5.94 8.66
C GLY A 983 19.36 -6.29 7.55
N LEU A 984 19.07 -7.29 6.71
CA LEU A 984 19.87 -7.56 5.52
C LEU A 984 19.55 -6.53 4.43
N VAL A 985 20.59 -6.06 3.75
CA VAL A 985 20.46 -5.13 2.62
C VAL A 985 20.50 -5.91 1.33
N LYS A 986 19.49 -5.70 0.48
CA LYS A 986 19.43 -6.28 -0.86
C LYS A 986 20.12 -5.40 -1.90
N LEU A 987 20.70 -6.06 -2.89
CA LEU A 987 21.18 -5.50 -4.14
C LEU A 987 20.36 -6.15 -5.25
N ASP A 988 19.59 -5.35 -5.98
CA ASP A 988 18.79 -5.86 -7.08
C ASP A 988 19.62 -5.90 -8.38
N ILE A 989 19.98 -7.12 -8.78
CA ILE A 989 20.71 -7.46 -10.00
C ILE A 989 19.68 -7.93 -11.03
N LEU A 990 19.17 -6.99 -11.83
CA LEU A 990 18.07 -7.22 -12.77
C LEU A 990 18.58 -7.65 -14.15
N ALA A 991 17.71 -8.35 -14.90
CA ALA A 991 17.92 -8.67 -16.31
C ALA A 991 17.06 -7.75 -17.19
N GLN A 992 17.67 -7.16 -18.21
CA GLN A 992 16.99 -6.40 -19.24
C GLN A 992 17.40 -6.90 -20.64
N ALA A 993 16.44 -7.52 -21.35
CA ALA A 993 16.62 -8.04 -22.70
C ALA A 993 17.03 -6.94 -23.70
N GLY A 994 16.53 -5.70 -23.52
CA GLY A 994 16.89 -4.57 -24.36
C GLY A 994 18.40 -4.27 -24.39
N LEU A 995 19.13 -4.51 -23.30
CA LEU A 995 20.58 -4.34 -23.26
C LEU A 995 21.31 -5.37 -24.13
N SER A 996 20.88 -6.63 -24.09
CA SER A 996 21.43 -7.68 -24.96
C SER A 996 21.18 -7.35 -26.43
N VAL A 997 19.95 -6.91 -26.78
CA VAL A 997 19.62 -6.51 -28.15
C VAL A 997 20.50 -5.33 -28.62
N MET A 998 20.68 -4.30 -27.79
CA MET A 998 21.55 -3.16 -28.15
C MET A 998 23.00 -3.57 -28.37
N ARG A 999 23.54 -4.47 -27.52
CA ARG A 999 24.88 -5.03 -27.68
C ARG A 999 25.02 -5.77 -29.01
N ASP A 1000 24.08 -6.66 -29.32
CA ASP A 1000 24.13 -7.51 -30.51
C ASP A 1000 23.99 -6.68 -31.80
N VAL A 1001 23.12 -5.65 -31.78
CA VAL A 1001 23.01 -4.67 -32.86
C VAL A 1001 24.33 -3.91 -33.06
N ARG A 1002 24.98 -3.45 -31.97
CA ARG A 1002 26.28 -2.76 -32.06
C ARG A 1002 27.35 -3.66 -32.65
N GLN A 1003 27.41 -4.94 -32.25
CA GLN A 1003 28.35 -5.90 -32.81
C GLN A 1003 28.09 -6.15 -34.31
N SER A 1004 26.82 -6.28 -34.70
CA SER A 1004 26.41 -6.43 -36.11
C SER A 1004 26.80 -5.22 -36.96
N LEU A 1005 26.62 -4.00 -36.44
CA LEU A 1005 27.01 -2.76 -37.12
C LEU A 1005 28.54 -2.63 -37.21
N ALA A 1006 29.27 -2.98 -36.14
CA ALA A 1006 30.72 -2.97 -36.13
C ALA A 1006 31.30 -3.92 -37.19
N ALA A 1007 30.71 -5.10 -37.39
CA ALA A 1007 31.08 -6.03 -38.46
C ALA A 1007 30.90 -5.45 -39.88
N ARG A 1008 30.04 -4.43 -40.03
CA ARG A 1008 29.84 -3.68 -41.29
C ARG A 1008 30.73 -2.42 -41.38
N GLY A 1009 31.68 -2.25 -40.46
CA GLY A 1009 32.55 -1.08 -40.37
C GLY A 1009 31.85 0.18 -39.82
N LEU A 1010 30.71 0.04 -39.15
CA LEU A 1010 29.98 1.14 -38.52
C LEU A 1010 30.15 1.09 -37.00
N GLU A 1011 30.85 2.07 -36.44
CA GLU A 1011 31.06 2.22 -35.00
C GLU A 1011 29.99 3.14 -34.41
N VAL A 1012 29.21 2.64 -33.45
CA VAL A 1012 28.10 3.37 -32.82
C VAL A 1012 28.47 3.76 -31.39
N ASP A 1013 28.39 5.05 -31.08
CA ASP A 1013 28.52 5.60 -29.73
C ASP A 1013 27.12 6.01 -29.23
N LEU A 1014 26.55 5.20 -28.33
CA LEU A 1014 25.22 5.40 -27.75
C LEU A 1014 25.18 6.57 -26.75
N GLN A 1015 26.29 6.94 -26.13
CA GLN A 1015 26.31 8.07 -25.19
C GLN A 1015 26.26 9.40 -25.93
N ARG A 1016 26.87 9.46 -27.11
CA ARG A 1016 26.88 10.65 -27.97
C ARG A 1016 25.81 10.63 -29.05
N PHE A 1017 25.11 9.51 -29.22
CA PHE A 1017 24.19 9.27 -30.33
C PHE A 1017 24.86 9.55 -31.70
N THR A 1018 26.09 9.05 -31.88
CA THR A 1018 26.86 9.23 -33.12
C THR A 1018 27.24 7.91 -33.77
N VAL A 1019 27.30 7.90 -35.11
CA VAL A 1019 27.79 6.76 -35.90
C VAL A 1019 29.01 7.21 -36.71
N ARG A 1020 30.08 6.43 -36.67
CA ARG A 1020 31.31 6.65 -37.45
C ARG A 1020 31.56 5.47 -38.38
N ARG A 1021 31.84 5.74 -39.65
CA ARG A 1021 32.27 4.71 -40.59
C ARG A 1021 33.78 4.54 -40.47
N ARG A 1022 34.26 3.36 -40.11
CA ARG A 1022 35.69 3.05 -40.22
C ARG A 1022 36.06 3.04 -41.70
N PRO A 1023 37.18 3.66 -42.10
CA PRO A 1023 37.68 3.50 -43.46
C PRO A 1023 37.94 2.00 -43.70
N PHE A 1024 37.38 1.47 -44.78
CA PHE A 1024 37.59 0.09 -45.20
C PHE A 1024 39.08 -0.09 -45.52
N GLN A 1025 39.84 -0.68 -44.62
CA GLN A 1025 41.17 -1.20 -44.95
C GLN A 1025 40.98 -2.63 -45.48
N PRO A 1026 41.27 -2.91 -46.76
CA PRO A 1026 41.28 -4.29 -47.22
C PRO A 1026 42.37 -5.03 -46.45
N THR A 1027 41.97 -5.99 -45.62
CA THR A 1027 42.89 -6.94 -45.01
C THR A 1027 43.61 -7.67 -46.14
N ARG A 1028 44.92 -7.41 -46.31
CA ARG A 1028 45.77 -8.31 -47.10
C ARG A 1028 45.66 -9.70 -46.47
N PRO A 1029 45.43 -10.77 -47.25
CA PRO A 1029 45.42 -12.12 -46.70
C PRO A 1029 46.79 -12.42 -46.12
N HIS A 1030 46.84 -12.75 -44.83
CA HIS A 1030 48.02 -13.38 -44.22
C HIS A 1030 48.18 -14.79 -44.81
N PRO A 1031 49.41 -15.23 -45.13
CA PRO A 1031 49.65 -16.61 -45.57
C PRO A 1031 49.30 -17.59 -44.43
N PRO A 1032 48.88 -18.82 -44.77
CA PRO A 1032 48.44 -19.80 -43.78
C PRO A 1032 49.58 -20.18 -42.83
N SER A 1033 49.40 -19.96 -41.53
CA SER A 1033 50.32 -20.48 -40.51
C SER A 1033 50.08 -21.98 -40.33
N SER A 1034 51.09 -22.76 -40.68
CA SER A 1034 51.18 -24.21 -40.50
C SER A 1034 51.54 -24.58 -39.05
N THR A 1035 50.60 -24.45 -38.12
CA THR A 1035 50.82 -24.96 -36.75
C THR A 1035 49.49 -25.48 -36.17
N PRO A 1036 49.39 -26.78 -35.81
CA PRO A 1036 48.19 -27.32 -35.21
C PRO A 1036 48.01 -26.82 -33.76
N PRO A 1037 46.77 -26.67 -33.28
CA PRO A 1037 46.49 -26.23 -31.91
C PRO A 1037 46.97 -27.27 -30.89
N PRO A 1038 47.47 -26.84 -29.71
CA PRO A 1038 47.80 -27.74 -28.62
C PRO A 1038 46.52 -28.40 -28.07
N PRO A 1039 46.61 -29.63 -27.56
CA PRO A 1039 45.45 -30.34 -27.02
C PRO A 1039 44.92 -29.64 -25.78
N LEU A 1040 43.59 -29.54 -25.70
CA LEU A 1040 42.85 -29.08 -24.53
C LEU A 1040 43.13 -30.01 -23.34
N SER A 1041 43.61 -29.44 -22.24
CA SER A 1041 43.68 -30.07 -20.91
C SER A 1041 42.79 -29.31 -19.94
#